data_AF-A0A558DJQ5-F1
#
_entry.id   AF-A0A558DJQ5-F1
#
_cell.length_a   1.000
_cell.length_b   1.000
_cell.length_c   1.000
_cell.angle_alpha   90.00
_cell.angle_beta   90.00
_cell.angle_gamma   90.00
#
_symmetry.space_group_name_H-M   'P 1'
#
loop_
_entity.id
_entity.type
_entity.pdbx_description
1 polymer ?
#
loop_
_entity_poly.entity_id
_entity_poly.type
_entity_poly.pdbx_seq_one_letter_code
_entity_poly.pdbx_strand_id
1 'polypeptide(L)'
;MNDPTRVWLQEVASPQLYRRNAFRITGVATGADRREVRRRQQKVTTALELGADVDLGHRLPVTPDEVARAFDLILGDPRRRLIDELFWLWGAPDACGCPEELHELHDRTVRAHAAALDAELSGDASEDDLDEKWDEAGDGWEELLEHPGLWEHVRARIRALDDRQLDESVLDLLREQVPVVLLTPLVQLAALADRPERLVLEAETWPAPDEVIGDLLEEAARPRFDTARTALARAREHLMAGEFDQAVSVLREEVLPDVRWLDKLLPTANGPLDRLQDEVAVIFNNCAMALLDREGPQAAERARDWLHEARRLVTDPATMGTVGENFAVLDAMESGLANLTAQVDLLQLQGRHSTARKMLRRVRRDLRGAPGTAEIDALLERVNRRDRWRWTRVAAVVVFLALGAFLGWVSSDHGSSGSDTGSGSDTSSATTSTTEAGPSYAYLFGTTVADNAPAGSCVVDKIYPSAATSPVRIVPCDQPHWGEVLDYVSLGAVPSPYPGDDAVQAGATTNCAFSQAKQRLSFDTYRTEALYPDHTEWNTGQSRFQNYVTCVVHLADDRFLPDRRLTDPARVQDTDIVLNADLYGPQVATNPPAGTCVQDKANFQADVHNVRIVPCQASHWGQLLGYPMLFPEGTAYPGDDAVRTAADQVCRLQMPQWGYNGDAFRYYALPPGPERWNGPSPKGGYFTGCVASWADDHSVTTGYLNK
;
A
#
# COMPACT_ATOMS: atom_id res chain seq x y z
N MET A 1 19.47 -13.59 9.99
CA MET A 1 19.15 -13.85 11.41
C MET A 1 19.27 -12.51 12.12
N ASN A 2 18.21 -12.05 12.80
CA ASN A 2 18.25 -10.77 13.52
C ASN A 2 19.24 -10.85 14.69
N ASP A 3 20.10 -9.83 14.85
CA ASP A 3 20.97 -9.70 16.02
C ASP A 3 20.09 -9.63 17.29
N PRO A 4 20.32 -10.50 18.28
CA PRO A 4 19.63 -10.44 19.56
C PRO A 4 19.57 -9.03 20.16
N THR A 5 20.70 -8.33 20.23
CA THR A 5 20.75 -6.99 20.82
C THR A 5 19.75 -6.03 20.16
N ARG A 6 19.61 -6.07 18.83
CA ARG A 6 18.67 -5.25 18.06
C ARG A 6 17.21 -5.57 18.41
N VAL A 7 16.86 -6.85 18.50
CA VAL A 7 15.51 -7.27 18.88
C VAL A 7 15.16 -6.81 20.30
N TRP A 8 16.12 -6.82 21.23
CA TRP A 8 15.87 -6.44 22.62
C TRP A 8 15.74 -4.92 22.75
N LEU A 9 16.50 -4.16 21.97
CA LEU A 9 16.37 -2.71 21.84
C LEU A 9 14.98 -2.33 21.31
N GLN A 10 14.49 -3.02 20.27
CA GLN A 10 13.14 -2.84 19.75
C GLN A 10 12.06 -3.17 20.80
N GLU A 11 12.27 -4.20 21.62
CA GLU A 11 11.32 -4.60 22.66
C GLU A 11 11.19 -3.55 23.78
N VAL A 12 12.28 -2.87 24.15
CA VAL A 12 12.23 -1.81 25.18
C VAL A 12 11.71 -0.48 24.67
N ALA A 13 11.83 -0.22 23.36
CA ALA A 13 11.44 0.99 22.67
C ALA A 13 9.92 1.19 22.66
N SER A 14 9.37 1.55 23.81
CA SER A 14 7.94 1.79 24.02
C SER A 14 7.72 2.90 25.04
N PRO A 15 6.51 3.50 25.13
CA PRO A 15 6.17 4.44 26.19
C PRO A 15 6.37 3.90 27.61
N GLN A 16 6.52 2.58 27.77
CA GLN A 16 6.78 1.91 29.04
C GLN A 16 8.27 1.67 29.32
N LEU A 17 9.19 2.21 28.50
CA LEU A 17 10.65 2.01 28.55
C LEU A 17 11.18 1.97 30.00
N TYR A 18 10.91 3.04 30.75
CA TYR A 18 11.36 3.15 32.14
C TYR A 18 10.45 2.44 33.14
N ARG A 19 9.14 2.29 32.87
CA ARG A 19 8.19 1.60 33.76
C ARG A 19 8.45 0.10 33.85
N ARG A 20 8.88 -0.50 32.75
CA ARG A 20 9.18 -1.94 32.64
C ARG A 20 10.65 -2.28 32.80
N ASN A 21 11.51 -1.30 33.06
CA ASN A 21 12.93 -1.53 33.26
C ASN A 21 13.16 -2.49 34.45
N ALA A 22 13.99 -3.52 34.24
CA ALA A 22 14.18 -4.57 35.23
C ALA A 22 14.84 -4.07 36.53
N PHE A 23 15.75 -3.10 36.46
CA PHE A 23 16.41 -2.51 37.63
C PHE A 23 15.46 -1.64 38.44
N ARG A 24 14.51 -0.95 37.77
CA ARG A 24 13.40 -0.27 38.45
C ARG A 24 12.60 -1.27 39.27
N ILE A 25 12.05 -2.29 38.61
CA ILE A 25 11.11 -3.25 39.22
C ILE A 25 11.75 -3.98 40.42
N THR A 26 13.04 -4.30 40.33
CA THR A 26 13.73 -5.08 41.36
C THR A 26 14.36 -4.22 42.46
N GLY A 27 14.52 -2.90 42.23
CA GLY A 27 15.25 -2.01 43.12
C GLY A 27 16.72 -2.40 43.31
N VAL A 28 17.31 -3.07 42.31
CA VAL A 28 18.72 -3.44 42.29
C VAL A 28 19.53 -2.31 41.65
N ALA A 29 20.72 -2.02 42.18
CA ALA A 29 21.63 -1.08 41.54
C ALA A 29 22.19 -1.68 40.23
N THR A 30 22.30 -0.88 39.18
CA THR A 30 22.85 -1.29 37.87
C THR A 30 24.28 -1.83 37.97
N GLY A 31 25.08 -1.30 38.91
CA GLY A 31 26.42 -1.80 39.22
C GLY A 31 26.50 -3.20 39.86
N ALA A 32 25.40 -3.73 40.39
CA ALA A 32 25.39 -4.93 41.24
C ALA A 32 25.85 -6.20 40.50
N ASP A 33 26.75 -6.97 41.10
CA ASP A 33 27.23 -8.22 40.50
C ASP A 33 26.16 -9.34 40.53
N ARG A 34 26.39 -10.45 39.80
CA ARG A 34 25.45 -11.60 39.76
C ARG A 34 25.13 -12.17 41.15
N ARG A 35 26.07 -12.14 42.09
CA ARG A 35 25.86 -12.64 43.47
C ARG A 35 24.96 -11.69 44.26
N GLU A 36 25.14 -10.39 44.11
CA GLU A 36 24.32 -9.39 44.75
C GLU A 36 22.88 -9.40 44.23
N VAL A 37 22.70 -9.54 42.91
CA VAL A 37 21.39 -9.71 42.29
C VAL A 37 20.68 -10.94 42.84
N ARG A 38 21.33 -12.12 42.89
CA ARG A 38 20.74 -13.35 43.45
C ARG A 38 20.40 -13.23 44.93
N ARG A 39 21.26 -12.56 45.71
CA ARG A 39 21.02 -12.29 47.14
C ARG A 39 19.76 -11.42 47.31
N ARG A 40 19.59 -10.39 46.46
CA ARG A 40 18.41 -9.54 46.46
C ARG A 40 17.17 -10.30 46.01
N GLN A 41 17.25 -11.09 44.93
CA GLN A 41 16.18 -11.96 44.44
C GLN A 41 15.64 -12.85 45.57
N GLN A 42 16.52 -13.60 46.24
CA GLN A 42 16.10 -14.46 47.36
C GLN A 42 15.36 -13.67 48.45
N LYS A 43 15.89 -12.50 48.84
CA LYS A 43 15.27 -11.66 49.88
C LYS A 43 13.89 -11.15 49.46
N VAL A 44 13.77 -10.66 48.23
CA VAL A 44 12.53 -10.04 47.72
C VAL A 44 11.46 -11.12 47.48
N THR A 45 11.80 -12.20 46.77
CA THR A 45 10.86 -13.29 46.49
C THR A 45 10.33 -13.92 47.78
N THR A 46 11.21 -14.20 48.76
CA THR A 46 10.78 -14.76 50.06
C THR A 46 9.82 -13.81 50.79
N ALA A 47 10.08 -12.50 50.76
CA ALA A 47 9.22 -11.52 51.43
C ALA A 47 7.85 -11.40 50.74
N LEU A 48 7.81 -11.43 49.40
CA LEU A 48 6.56 -11.42 48.63
C LEU A 48 5.74 -12.70 48.82
N GLU A 49 6.38 -13.87 48.88
CA GLU A 49 5.72 -15.16 49.20
C GLU A 49 5.07 -15.15 50.58
N LEU A 50 5.65 -14.42 51.54
CA LEU A 50 5.11 -14.24 52.89
C LEU A 50 4.08 -13.11 53.00
N GLY A 51 3.74 -12.45 51.89
CA GLY A 51 2.80 -11.33 51.85
C GLY A 51 3.31 -10.07 52.56
N ALA A 52 4.63 -9.94 52.75
CA ALA A 52 5.23 -8.77 53.37
C ALA A 52 5.40 -7.65 52.34
N ASP A 53 5.24 -6.41 52.80
CA ASP A 53 5.58 -5.23 52.00
C ASP A 53 7.12 -5.14 51.85
N VAL A 54 7.59 -4.96 50.62
CA VAL A 54 9.01 -4.92 50.28
C VAL A 54 9.34 -3.56 49.72
N ASP A 55 10.30 -2.89 50.36
CA ASP A 55 10.86 -1.67 49.78
C ASP A 55 11.70 -2.02 48.54
N LEU A 56 11.18 -1.63 47.38
CA LEU A 56 11.82 -1.73 46.06
C LEU A 56 12.42 -0.40 45.61
N GLY A 57 12.40 0.64 46.46
CA GLY A 57 12.90 1.97 46.12
C GLY A 57 11.92 2.81 45.28
N HIS A 58 10.71 2.33 45.04
CA HIS A 58 9.63 3.06 44.36
C HIS A 58 8.26 2.73 44.94
N ARG A 59 7.27 3.58 44.68
CA ARG A 59 5.87 3.40 45.14
C ARG A 59 4.94 2.80 44.08
N LEU A 60 5.46 2.46 42.90
CA LEU A 60 4.63 1.84 41.86
C LEU A 60 4.20 0.42 42.24
N PRO A 61 2.94 0.04 41.94
CA PRO A 61 2.48 -1.32 42.14
C PRO A 61 3.20 -2.26 41.16
N VAL A 62 3.79 -3.33 41.69
CA VAL A 62 4.37 -4.42 40.90
C VAL A 62 3.88 -5.74 41.45
N THR A 63 3.59 -6.68 40.56
CA THR A 63 3.17 -8.04 40.92
C THR A 63 4.39 -8.91 41.23
N PRO A 64 4.25 -9.94 42.09
CA PRO A 64 5.34 -10.88 42.34
C PRO A 64 5.91 -11.53 41.06
N ASP A 65 5.05 -11.82 40.09
CA ASP A 65 5.46 -12.40 38.80
C ASP A 65 6.28 -11.42 37.95
N GLU A 66 5.95 -10.13 37.98
CA GLU A 66 6.76 -9.08 37.32
C GLU A 66 8.14 -8.96 37.94
N VAL A 67 8.21 -9.00 39.27
CA VAL A 67 9.49 -8.96 40.00
C VAL A 67 10.34 -10.19 39.68
N ALA A 68 9.75 -11.38 39.65
CA ALA A 68 10.44 -12.60 39.27
C ALA A 68 11.00 -12.52 37.84
N ARG A 69 10.17 -12.12 36.86
CA ARG A 69 10.62 -11.92 35.47
C ARG A 69 11.73 -10.88 35.36
N ALA A 70 11.65 -9.78 36.10
CA ALA A 70 12.68 -8.74 36.07
C ALA A 70 14.03 -9.25 36.60
N PHE A 71 14.04 -10.08 37.66
CA PHE A 71 15.27 -10.75 38.09
C PHE A 71 15.82 -11.72 37.03
N ASP A 72 14.94 -12.46 36.35
CA ASP A 72 15.34 -13.38 35.29
C ASP A 72 15.95 -12.63 34.09
N LEU A 73 15.43 -11.44 33.75
CA LEU A 73 16.01 -10.58 32.72
C LEU A 73 17.42 -10.10 33.09
N ILE A 74 17.64 -9.68 34.35
CA ILE A 74 18.97 -9.23 34.84
C ILE A 74 19.96 -10.39 34.91
N LEU A 75 19.52 -11.58 35.32
CA LEU A 75 20.37 -12.76 35.49
C LEU A 75 20.57 -13.58 34.21
N GLY A 76 19.73 -13.35 33.21
CA GLY A 76 19.71 -14.06 31.93
C GLY A 76 20.78 -13.57 30.97
N ASP A 77 20.35 -12.99 29.85
CA ASP A 77 21.26 -12.57 28.78
C ASP A 77 22.01 -11.26 29.16
N PRO A 78 23.35 -11.25 29.11
CA PRO A 78 24.15 -10.08 29.47
C PRO A 78 23.90 -8.87 28.55
N ARG A 79 23.49 -9.07 27.29
CA ARG A 79 23.12 -7.98 26.37
C ARG A 79 21.83 -7.31 26.82
N ARG A 80 20.83 -8.11 27.22
CA ARG A 80 19.59 -7.58 27.80
C ARG A 80 19.87 -6.74 29.03
N ARG A 81 20.67 -7.29 29.94
CA ARG A 81 21.08 -6.62 31.16
C ARG A 81 21.75 -5.28 30.86
N LEU A 82 22.68 -5.24 29.91
CA LEU A 82 23.38 -4.01 29.52
C LEU A 82 22.43 -2.94 28.97
N ILE A 83 21.43 -3.33 28.17
CA ILE A 83 20.38 -2.43 27.67
C ILE A 83 19.56 -1.86 28.83
N ASP A 84 19.11 -2.71 29.76
CA ASP A 84 18.37 -2.26 30.94
C ASP A 84 19.25 -1.38 31.87
N GLU A 85 20.57 -1.60 31.95
CA GLU A 85 21.52 -0.73 32.68
C GLU A 85 21.63 0.65 32.02
N LEU A 86 21.67 0.71 30.68
CA LEU A 86 21.77 1.98 29.92
C LEU A 86 20.51 2.84 30.07
N PHE A 87 19.33 2.23 30.18
CA PHE A 87 18.07 2.96 30.35
C PHE A 87 17.62 3.03 31.82
N TRP A 88 18.55 2.96 32.78
CA TRP A 88 18.24 3.11 34.20
C TRP A 88 19.33 3.82 34.98
N LEU A 89 19.03 4.22 36.21
CA LEU A 89 19.93 5.03 37.03
C LEU A 89 21.23 4.28 37.39
N TRP A 90 22.36 4.96 37.20
CA TRP A 90 23.70 4.49 37.53
C TRP A 90 24.09 4.78 38.97
N GLY A 91 23.59 5.88 39.54
CA GLY A 91 24.00 6.34 40.87
C GLY A 91 25.47 6.79 40.91
N ALA A 92 26.06 6.81 42.11
CA ALA A 92 27.44 7.25 42.30
C ALA A 92 28.46 6.38 41.52
N PRO A 93 29.57 6.94 41.02
CA PRO A 93 30.58 6.18 40.31
C PRO A 93 31.26 5.14 41.22
N ASP A 94 31.20 3.88 40.80
CA ASP A 94 31.87 2.76 41.47
C ASP A 94 33.25 2.49 40.83
N ALA A 95 33.52 1.23 40.46
CA ALA A 95 34.78 0.78 39.86
C ALA A 95 34.95 1.15 38.37
N CYS A 96 34.06 1.98 37.80
CA CYS A 96 34.09 2.36 36.37
C CYS A 96 35.22 3.36 36.05
N GLY A 97 35.68 4.14 37.04
CA GLY A 97 36.68 5.19 36.83
C GLY A 97 36.15 6.43 36.09
N CYS A 98 34.83 6.53 35.90
CA CYS A 98 34.19 7.66 35.27
C CYS A 98 34.11 8.88 36.22
N PRO A 99 34.09 10.11 35.68
CA PRO A 99 33.77 11.30 36.47
C PRO A 99 32.36 11.21 37.07
N GLU A 100 32.17 11.78 38.26
CA GLU A 100 30.86 11.84 38.93
C GLU A 100 29.84 12.61 38.09
N GLU A 101 30.29 13.66 37.40
CA GLU A 101 29.48 14.52 36.54
C GLU A 101 28.80 13.74 35.41
N LEU A 102 29.45 12.71 34.85
CA LEU A 102 28.85 11.87 33.80
C LEU A 102 27.66 11.06 34.33
N HIS A 103 27.80 10.49 35.53
CA HIS A 103 26.73 9.73 36.17
C HIS A 103 25.56 10.63 36.56
N GLU A 104 25.85 11.83 37.08
CA GLU A 104 24.83 12.83 37.40
C GLU A 104 24.08 13.31 36.15
N LEU A 105 24.79 13.53 35.03
CA LEU A 105 24.18 13.88 33.75
C LEU A 105 23.27 12.75 33.28
N HIS A 106 23.78 11.52 33.21
CA HIS A 106 23.01 10.34 32.81
C HIS A 106 21.72 10.16 33.64
N ASP A 107 21.83 10.19 34.96
CA ASP A 107 20.69 9.96 35.85
C ASP A 107 19.65 11.08 35.78
N ARG A 108 20.07 12.33 35.53
CA ARG A 108 19.16 13.47 35.30
C ARG A 108 18.42 13.29 33.99
N THR A 109 19.13 12.98 32.91
CA THR A 109 18.56 12.77 31.57
C THR A 109 17.55 11.61 31.57
N VAL A 110 17.89 10.48 32.21
CA VAL A 110 16.96 9.34 32.36
C VAL A 110 15.70 9.74 33.14
N ARG A 111 15.83 10.58 34.19
CA ARG A 111 14.67 11.06 34.95
C ARG A 111 13.81 12.03 34.16
N ALA A 112 14.41 12.96 33.41
CA ALA A 112 13.69 13.91 32.57
C ALA A 112 12.85 13.17 31.52
N HIS A 113 13.46 12.24 30.77
CA HIS A 113 12.73 11.45 29.78
C HIS A 113 11.66 10.54 30.42
N ALA A 114 11.96 9.93 31.56
CA ALA A 114 10.95 9.16 32.30
C ALA A 114 9.77 10.02 32.77
N ALA A 115 10.03 11.27 33.18
CA ALA A 115 9.01 12.21 33.62
C ALA A 115 8.13 12.69 32.46
N ALA A 116 8.73 12.97 31.29
CA ALA A 116 7.99 13.30 30.08
C ALA A 116 7.03 12.16 29.69
N LEU A 117 7.55 10.92 29.57
CA LEU A 117 6.73 9.74 29.26
C LEU A 117 5.65 9.47 30.32
N ASP A 118 5.97 9.62 31.61
CA ASP A 118 5.00 9.41 32.68
C ASP A 118 3.87 10.47 32.63
N ALA A 119 4.20 11.72 32.30
CA ALA A 119 3.25 12.81 32.16
C ALA A 119 2.31 12.60 30.96
N GLU A 120 2.84 12.24 29.78
CA GLU A 120 2.05 11.90 28.59
C GLU A 120 1.06 10.77 28.87
N LEU A 121 1.54 9.69 29.49
CA LEU A 121 0.71 8.52 29.81
C LEU A 121 -0.35 8.81 30.88
N SER A 122 -0.13 9.82 31.73
CA SER A 122 -1.11 10.22 32.74
C SER A 122 -2.22 11.10 32.16
N GLY A 123 -1.88 11.95 31.18
CA GLY A 123 -2.78 12.96 30.61
C GLY A 123 -3.15 14.10 31.58
N ASP A 124 -2.51 14.19 32.74
CA ASP A 124 -2.83 15.17 33.80
C ASP A 124 -2.04 16.48 33.68
N ALA A 125 -1.00 16.52 32.85
CA ALA A 125 -0.14 17.69 32.65
C ALA A 125 -0.71 18.65 31.59
N SER A 126 -0.40 19.94 31.70
CA SER A 126 -0.68 20.93 30.65
C SER A 126 0.30 20.78 29.48
N GLU A 127 -0.10 21.20 28.28
CA GLU A 127 0.79 21.19 27.09
C GLU A 127 2.12 21.90 27.36
N ASP A 128 2.11 23.11 27.95
CA ASP A 128 3.35 23.83 28.31
C ASP A 128 4.27 23.04 29.27
N ASP A 129 3.69 22.23 30.19
CA ASP A 129 4.48 21.42 31.15
C ASP A 129 4.98 20.12 30.51
N LEU A 130 4.31 19.62 29.46
CA LEU A 130 4.77 18.51 28.66
C LEU A 130 5.93 18.94 27.77
N ASP A 131 5.78 20.07 27.07
CA ASP A 131 6.80 20.62 26.18
C ASP A 131 8.09 20.90 26.96
N GLU A 132 8.02 21.54 28.14
CA GLU A 132 9.20 21.77 29.00
C GLU A 132 9.91 20.46 29.40
N LYS A 133 9.17 19.37 29.64
CA LYS A 133 9.76 18.07 30.01
C LYS A 133 10.39 17.36 28.82
N TRP A 134 9.80 17.49 27.65
CA TRP A 134 10.36 16.91 26.43
C TRP A 134 11.62 17.66 25.99
N ASP A 135 11.61 19.00 26.04
CA ASP A 135 12.79 19.83 25.83
C ASP A 135 13.92 19.44 26.81
N GLU A 136 13.64 19.35 28.12
CA GLU A 136 14.64 18.92 29.12
C GLU A 136 15.20 17.51 28.83
N ALA A 137 14.35 16.60 28.35
CA ALA A 137 14.76 15.25 27.99
C ALA A 137 15.61 15.22 26.72
N GLY A 138 15.21 15.96 25.68
CA GLY A 138 15.90 16.07 24.40
C GLY A 138 17.29 16.68 24.57
N ASP A 139 17.38 17.85 25.20
CA ASP A 139 18.64 18.55 25.52
C ASP A 139 19.58 17.63 26.32
N GLY A 140 19.04 16.95 27.33
CA GLY A 140 19.81 16.05 28.18
C GLY A 140 20.35 14.83 27.44
N TRP A 141 19.61 14.29 26.46
CA TRP A 141 20.06 13.16 25.64
C TRP A 141 21.04 13.61 24.54
N GLU A 142 20.84 14.79 23.95
CA GLU A 142 21.80 15.37 23.01
C GLU A 142 23.16 15.56 23.68
N GLU A 143 23.20 16.24 24.84
CA GLU A 143 24.43 16.46 25.61
C GLU A 143 25.11 15.12 25.97
N LEU A 144 24.33 14.15 26.43
CA LEU A 144 24.85 12.86 26.90
C LEU A 144 25.36 11.97 25.76
N LEU A 145 24.69 11.93 24.61
CA LEU A 145 25.10 11.14 23.44
C LEU A 145 26.38 11.66 22.81
N GLU A 146 26.59 12.98 22.83
CA GLU A 146 27.82 13.63 22.39
C GLU A 146 28.96 13.52 23.41
N HIS A 147 28.64 13.23 24.69
CA HIS A 147 29.63 13.18 25.75
C HIS A 147 30.61 11.99 25.55
N PRO A 148 31.93 12.23 25.43
CA PRO A 148 32.90 11.19 25.08
C PRO A 148 32.98 10.05 26.12
N GLY A 149 32.69 10.37 27.38
CA GLY A 149 32.71 9.41 28.49
C GLY A 149 31.56 8.40 28.50
N LEU A 150 30.42 8.66 27.82
CA LEU A 150 29.25 7.76 27.83
C LEU A 150 29.64 6.36 27.35
N TRP A 151 30.21 6.28 26.15
CA TRP A 151 30.54 5.00 25.54
C TRP A 151 31.78 4.34 26.17
N GLU A 152 32.65 5.12 26.80
CA GLU A 152 33.73 4.58 27.64
C GLU A 152 33.18 3.90 28.89
N HIS A 153 32.15 4.47 29.52
CA HIS A 153 31.44 3.85 30.64
C HIS A 153 30.82 2.50 30.21
N VAL A 154 30.06 2.48 29.11
CA VAL A 154 29.44 1.24 28.60
C VAL A 154 30.51 0.18 28.29
N ARG A 155 31.62 0.57 27.67
CA ARG A 155 32.75 -0.33 27.41
C ARG A 155 33.38 -0.86 28.70
N ALA A 156 33.51 -0.03 29.74
CA ALA A 156 33.99 -0.46 31.05
C ALA A 156 33.02 -1.47 31.69
N ARG A 157 31.70 -1.28 31.54
CA ARG A 157 30.69 -2.25 31.98
C ARG A 157 30.76 -3.57 31.23
N ILE A 158 30.91 -3.56 29.91
CA ILE A 158 31.13 -4.78 29.11
C ILE A 158 32.31 -5.59 29.66
N ARG A 159 33.45 -4.94 29.94
CA ARG A 159 34.63 -5.58 30.54
C ARG A 159 34.36 -6.12 31.94
N ALA A 160 33.59 -5.41 32.75
CA ALA A 160 33.26 -5.83 34.11
C ALA A 160 32.29 -7.01 34.15
N LEU A 161 31.38 -7.12 33.17
CA LEU A 161 30.49 -8.27 33.02
C LEU A 161 31.24 -9.53 32.55
N ASP A 162 32.36 -9.35 31.84
CA ASP A 162 33.27 -10.41 31.38
C ASP A 162 32.55 -11.60 30.71
N ASP A 163 31.61 -11.29 29.81
CA ASP A 163 30.82 -12.27 29.09
C ASP A 163 31.15 -12.23 27.60
N ARG A 164 31.43 -13.41 27.01
CA ARG A 164 31.83 -13.57 25.61
C ARG A 164 30.80 -13.09 24.58
N GLN A 165 29.55 -12.87 25.00
CA GLN A 165 28.48 -12.36 24.16
C GLN A 165 28.51 -10.83 24.02
N LEU A 166 29.35 -10.15 24.81
CA LEU A 166 29.55 -8.72 24.79
C LEU A 166 30.94 -8.40 24.21
N ASP A 167 30.97 -7.83 23.02
CA ASP A 167 32.18 -7.34 22.38
C ASP A 167 31.97 -5.92 21.82
N GLU A 168 32.96 -5.40 21.09
CA GLU A 168 32.89 -4.03 20.56
C GLU A 168 31.76 -3.87 19.52
N SER A 169 31.32 -4.94 18.84
CA SER A 169 30.22 -4.87 17.87
C SER A 169 28.88 -4.55 18.55
N VAL A 170 28.67 -5.05 19.77
CA VAL A 170 27.50 -4.70 20.60
C VAL A 170 27.52 -3.21 20.94
N LEU A 171 28.70 -2.64 21.23
CA LEU A 171 28.84 -1.22 21.52
C LEU A 171 28.55 -0.34 20.30
N ASP A 172 29.04 -0.73 19.13
CA ASP A 172 28.77 0.00 17.89
C ASP A 172 27.28 -0.05 17.51
N LEU A 173 26.63 -1.20 17.70
CA LEU A 173 25.19 -1.34 17.52
C LEU A 173 24.39 -0.50 18.53
N LEU A 174 24.81 -0.44 19.80
CA LEU A 174 24.18 0.44 20.79
C LEU A 174 24.31 1.91 20.40
N ARG A 175 25.48 2.36 19.95
CA ARG A 175 25.68 3.73 19.46
C ARG A 175 24.73 4.10 18.32
N GLU A 176 24.56 3.19 17.37
CA GLU A 176 23.67 3.37 16.23
C GLU A 176 22.19 3.42 16.65
N GLN A 177 21.78 2.54 17.57
CA GLN A 177 20.35 2.27 17.80
C GLN A 177 19.77 3.01 19.01
N VAL A 178 20.58 3.50 19.95
CA VAL A 178 20.07 4.22 21.14
C VAL A 178 19.27 5.47 20.78
N PRO A 179 19.68 6.35 19.83
CA PRO A 179 18.86 7.48 19.41
C PRO A 179 17.47 7.05 18.92
N VAL A 180 17.41 5.96 18.13
CA VAL A 180 16.16 5.38 17.62
C VAL A 180 15.28 4.88 18.77
N VAL A 181 15.85 4.16 19.73
CA VAL A 181 15.12 3.62 20.90
C VAL A 181 14.57 4.72 21.79
N LEU A 182 15.28 5.83 21.93
CA LEU A 182 14.86 6.99 22.72
C LEU A 182 13.69 7.74 22.07
N LEU A 183 13.72 7.87 20.75
CA LEU A 183 12.69 8.56 19.97
C LEU A 183 11.42 7.73 19.78
N THR A 184 11.55 6.41 19.67
CA THR A 184 10.42 5.50 19.36
C THR A 184 9.23 5.63 20.34
N PRO A 185 9.41 5.75 21.67
CA PRO A 185 8.32 6.03 22.61
C PRO A 185 7.49 7.27 22.26
N LEU A 186 8.15 8.38 21.90
CA LEU A 186 7.51 9.64 21.51
C LEU A 186 6.69 9.46 20.23
N VAL A 187 7.27 8.81 19.22
CA VAL A 187 6.58 8.50 17.96
C VAL A 187 5.38 7.57 18.17
N GLN A 188 5.49 6.57 19.04
CA GLN A 188 4.36 5.70 19.39
C GLN A 188 3.24 6.46 20.11
N LEU A 189 3.57 7.43 20.97
CA LEU A 189 2.57 8.30 21.59
C LEU A 189 1.89 9.18 20.54
N ALA A 190 2.65 9.75 19.60
CA ALA A 190 2.10 10.53 18.49
C ALA A 190 1.10 9.71 17.67
N ALA A 191 1.46 8.47 17.31
CA ALA A 191 0.60 7.58 16.55
C ALA A 191 -0.67 7.11 17.29
N LEU A 192 -0.69 7.21 18.62
CA LEU A 192 -1.86 6.91 19.45
C LEU A 192 -2.71 8.15 19.77
N ALA A 193 -2.18 9.35 19.56
CA ALA A 193 -2.86 10.59 19.89
C ALA A 193 -3.96 10.96 18.87
N ASP A 194 -5.04 11.56 19.35
CA ASP A 194 -6.07 12.15 18.49
C ASP A 194 -5.57 13.39 17.74
N ARG A 195 -4.57 14.08 18.31
CA ARG A 195 -3.90 15.26 17.77
C ARG A 195 -2.38 15.06 17.82
N PRO A 196 -1.78 14.42 16.81
CA PRO A 196 -0.36 14.08 16.84
C PRO A 196 0.56 15.29 16.67
N GLU A 197 0.06 16.43 16.21
CA GLU A 197 0.86 17.55 15.69
C GLU A 197 1.93 18.04 16.67
N ARG A 198 1.60 18.16 17.96
CA ARG A 198 2.55 18.60 19.00
C ARG A 198 3.70 17.61 19.17
N LEU A 199 3.38 16.31 19.25
CA LEU A 199 4.37 15.25 19.45
C LEU A 199 5.22 15.02 18.19
N VAL A 200 4.70 15.33 17.00
CA VAL A 200 5.49 15.32 15.76
C VAL A 200 6.48 16.47 15.74
N LEU A 201 6.07 17.68 16.12
CA LEU A 201 6.99 18.82 16.25
C LEU A 201 8.09 18.53 17.28
N GLU A 202 7.74 17.87 18.39
CA GLU A 202 8.70 17.43 19.39
C GLU A 202 9.64 16.33 18.86
N ALA A 203 9.15 15.43 18.01
CA ALA A 203 10.01 14.42 17.40
C ALA A 203 11.05 15.04 16.46
N GLU A 204 10.71 16.15 15.80
CA GLU A 204 11.60 16.89 14.90
C GLU A 204 12.73 17.65 15.64
N THR A 205 12.60 17.90 16.95
CA THR A 205 13.66 18.54 17.78
C THR A 205 14.63 17.53 18.38
N TRP A 206 14.31 16.22 18.32
CA TRP A 206 15.08 15.17 18.97
C TRP A 206 16.46 14.96 18.32
N PRO A 207 17.51 14.55 19.06
CA PRO A 207 18.85 14.27 18.51
C PRO A 207 18.90 12.98 17.68
N ALA A 208 18.18 12.95 16.56
CA ALA A 208 18.13 11.88 15.57
C ALA A 208 18.07 12.49 14.15
N PRO A 209 18.60 11.80 13.12
CA PRO A 209 18.47 12.29 11.74
C PRO A 209 17.01 12.39 11.27
N ASP A 210 16.66 13.44 10.52
CA ASP A 210 15.31 13.66 9.95
C ASP A 210 14.76 12.43 9.22
N GLU A 211 15.62 11.71 8.48
CA GLU A 211 15.27 10.49 7.75
C GLU A 211 14.77 9.39 8.71
N VAL A 212 15.41 9.24 9.88
CA VAL A 212 15.03 8.26 10.91
C VAL A 212 13.70 8.65 11.55
N ILE A 213 13.47 9.93 11.81
CA ILE A 213 12.20 10.44 12.36
C ILE A 213 11.06 10.14 11.37
N GLY A 214 11.26 10.44 10.08
CA GLY A 214 10.31 10.15 9.01
C GLY A 214 9.97 8.66 8.90
N ASP A 215 10.99 7.79 8.89
CA ASP A 215 10.81 6.34 8.81
C ASP A 215 10.03 5.78 10.02
N LEU A 216 10.34 6.26 11.23
CA LEU A 216 9.64 5.84 12.44
C LEU A 216 8.18 6.29 12.45
N LEU A 217 7.90 7.53 12.03
CA LEU A 217 6.53 8.04 11.91
C LEU A 217 5.74 7.25 10.87
N GLU A 218 6.34 6.93 9.71
CA GLU A 218 5.69 6.11 8.67
C GLU A 218 5.39 4.69 9.16
N GLU A 219 6.34 4.02 9.82
CA GLU A 219 6.10 2.67 10.36
C GLU A 219 5.04 2.69 11.47
N ALA A 220 5.03 3.71 12.34
CA ALA A 220 4.02 3.87 13.36
C ALA A 220 2.62 4.15 12.77
N ALA A 221 2.55 4.79 11.60
CA ALA A 221 1.33 5.08 10.86
C ALA A 221 0.74 3.85 10.14
N ARG A 222 1.52 2.78 9.96
CA ARG A 222 1.17 1.61 9.14
C ARG A 222 -0.20 0.98 9.43
N PRO A 223 -0.64 0.79 10.69
CA PRO A 223 -1.96 0.24 10.98
C PRO A 223 -3.12 1.10 10.45
N ARG A 224 -2.95 2.43 10.45
CA ARG A 224 -3.93 3.38 9.91
C ARG A 224 -3.94 3.36 8.38
N PHE A 225 -2.77 3.27 7.76
CA PHE A 225 -2.68 3.03 6.30
C PHE A 225 -3.41 1.75 5.88
N ASP A 226 -3.21 0.65 6.60
CA ASP A 226 -3.86 -0.63 6.31
C ASP A 226 -5.38 -0.57 6.48
N THR A 227 -5.85 0.14 7.52
CA THR A 227 -7.28 0.40 7.75
C THR A 227 -7.90 1.21 6.62
N ALA A 228 -7.26 2.33 6.25
CA ALA A 228 -7.71 3.20 5.16
C ALA A 228 -7.72 2.45 3.82
N ARG A 229 -6.68 1.65 3.51
CA ARG A 229 -6.61 0.85 2.28
C ARG A 229 -7.68 -0.23 2.22
N THR A 230 -8.01 -0.85 3.35
CA THR A 230 -9.10 -1.84 3.43
C THR A 230 -10.46 -1.20 3.18
N ALA A 231 -10.71 -0.01 3.74
CA ALA A 231 -11.92 0.76 3.44
C ALA A 231 -11.96 1.25 1.99
N LEU A 232 -10.82 1.66 1.44
CA LEU A 232 -10.68 2.07 0.04
C LEU A 232 -11.02 0.93 -0.93
N ALA A 233 -10.57 -0.29 -0.65
CA ALA A 233 -10.92 -1.47 -1.43
C ALA A 233 -12.44 -1.72 -1.46
N ARG A 234 -13.13 -1.60 -0.32
CA ARG A 234 -14.59 -1.67 -0.25
C ARG A 234 -15.28 -0.55 -1.04
N ALA A 235 -14.76 0.67 -0.99
CA ALA A 235 -15.29 1.77 -1.82
C ALA A 235 -15.16 1.48 -3.32
N ARG A 236 -14.04 0.84 -3.75
CA ARG A 236 -13.88 0.38 -5.14
C ARG A 236 -14.90 -0.69 -5.52
N GLU A 237 -15.18 -1.64 -4.64
CA GLU A 237 -16.21 -2.66 -4.88
C GLU A 237 -17.59 -2.04 -5.11
N HIS A 238 -17.99 -1.07 -4.28
CA HIS A 238 -19.24 -0.32 -4.47
C HIS A 238 -19.27 0.46 -5.79
N LEU A 239 -18.16 1.11 -6.18
CA LEU A 239 -18.04 1.79 -7.48
C LEU A 239 -18.26 0.80 -8.63
N MET A 240 -17.62 -0.37 -8.60
CA MET A 240 -17.76 -1.40 -9.63
C MET A 240 -19.18 -1.99 -9.69
N ALA A 241 -19.88 -2.04 -8.55
CA ALA A 241 -21.28 -2.46 -8.46
C ALA A 241 -22.27 -1.37 -8.94
N GLY A 242 -21.81 -0.15 -9.24
CA GLY A 242 -22.67 0.99 -9.59
C GLY A 242 -23.36 1.65 -8.39
N GLU A 243 -22.90 1.35 -7.18
CA GLU A 243 -23.40 1.83 -5.89
C GLU A 243 -22.65 3.10 -5.46
N PHE A 244 -22.72 4.15 -6.29
CA PHE A 244 -21.87 5.34 -6.16
C PHE A 244 -22.01 6.08 -4.82
N ASP A 245 -23.25 6.21 -4.32
CA ASP A 245 -23.49 6.88 -3.04
C ASP A 245 -22.89 6.07 -1.86
N GLN A 246 -22.92 4.73 -1.92
CA GLN A 246 -22.27 3.85 -0.95
C GLN A 246 -20.75 3.96 -1.03
N ALA A 247 -20.18 3.95 -2.24
CA ALA A 247 -18.75 4.14 -2.44
C ALA A 247 -18.27 5.46 -1.81
N VAL A 248 -18.98 6.56 -2.07
CA VAL A 248 -18.67 7.87 -1.51
C VAL A 248 -18.90 7.95 0.00
N SER A 249 -19.92 7.28 0.54
CA SER A 249 -20.16 7.19 1.99
C SER A 249 -18.97 6.49 2.67
N VAL A 250 -18.50 5.35 2.16
CA VAL A 250 -17.30 4.66 2.68
C VAL A 250 -16.07 5.58 2.62
N LEU A 251 -15.84 6.27 1.50
CA LEU A 251 -14.72 7.22 1.41
C LEU A 251 -14.80 8.31 2.48
N ARG A 252 -15.97 8.93 2.66
CA ARG A 252 -16.14 10.06 3.59
C ARG A 252 -16.11 9.67 5.05
N GLU A 253 -16.71 8.53 5.39
CA GLU A 253 -16.94 8.10 6.77
C GLU A 253 -15.79 7.23 7.30
N GLU A 254 -15.10 6.50 6.43
CA GLU A 254 -14.07 5.54 6.84
C GLU A 254 -12.67 5.92 6.36
N VAL A 255 -12.51 6.41 5.12
CA VAL A 255 -11.17 6.69 4.55
C VAL A 255 -10.66 8.09 4.87
N LEU A 256 -11.47 9.13 4.63
CA LEU A 256 -11.06 10.53 4.83
C LEU A 256 -10.65 10.87 6.27
N PRO A 257 -11.29 10.32 7.33
CA PRO A 257 -10.83 10.55 8.69
C PRO A 257 -9.39 10.10 8.91
N ASP A 258 -9.03 8.91 8.40
CA ASP A 258 -7.66 8.40 8.50
C ASP A 258 -6.69 9.20 7.63
N VAL A 259 -7.06 9.56 6.39
CA VAL A 259 -6.22 10.42 5.52
C VAL A 259 -5.90 11.75 6.20
N ARG A 260 -6.89 12.40 6.82
CA ARG A 260 -6.68 13.68 7.52
C ARG A 260 -5.85 13.52 8.79
N TRP A 261 -5.95 12.39 9.47
CA TRP A 261 -5.12 12.11 10.63
C TRP A 261 -3.68 11.81 10.22
N LEU A 262 -3.48 11.04 9.14
CA LEU A 262 -2.17 10.74 8.56
C LEU A 262 -1.46 12.02 8.08
N ASP A 263 -2.19 12.95 7.46
CA ASP A 263 -1.67 14.27 7.03
C ASP A 263 -1.12 15.11 8.20
N LYS A 264 -1.69 14.94 9.40
CA LYS A 264 -1.21 15.61 10.62
C LYS A 264 -0.01 14.91 11.25
N LEU A 265 0.10 13.59 11.09
CA LEU A 265 1.20 12.79 11.62
C LEU A 265 2.44 12.87 10.70
N LEU A 266 2.21 12.95 9.38
CA LEU A 266 3.23 12.93 8.33
C LEU A 266 3.23 14.28 7.59
N PRO A 267 3.76 15.36 8.21
CA PRO A 267 3.63 16.72 7.69
C PRO A 267 4.53 17.00 6.47
N THR A 268 5.57 16.18 6.24
CA THR A 268 6.44 16.30 5.06
C THR A 268 5.89 15.48 3.89
N ALA A 269 6.28 15.83 2.66
CA ALA A 269 5.85 15.13 1.46
C ALA A 269 6.15 13.62 1.59
N ASN A 270 5.09 12.84 1.75
CA ASN A 270 5.18 11.42 2.06
C ASN A 270 4.56 10.63 0.90
N GLY A 271 5.42 10.01 0.10
CA GLY A 271 4.99 9.28 -1.10
C GLY A 271 3.89 8.23 -0.85
N PRO A 272 3.88 7.49 0.28
CA PRO A 272 2.73 6.65 0.67
C PRO A 272 1.41 7.40 0.91
N LEU A 273 1.42 8.53 1.63
CA LEU A 273 0.23 9.34 1.87
C LEU A 273 -0.28 9.98 0.57
N ASP A 274 0.62 10.57 -0.23
CA ASP A 274 0.32 11.17 -1.53
C ASP A 274 -0.41 10.16 -2.43
N ARG A 275 0.12 8.93 -2.52
CA ARG A 275 -0.52 7.83 -3.26
C ARG A 275 -1.91 7.49 -2.72
N LEU A 276 -2.09 7.42 -1.41
CA LEU A 276 -3.40 7.15 -0.81
C LEU A 276 -4.39 8.27 -1.14
N GLN A 277 -3.98 9.53 -1.05
CA GLN A 277 -4.81 10.69 -1.38
C GLN A 277 -5.21 10.68 -2.87
N ASP A 278 -4.27 10.42 -3.77
CA ASP A 278 -4.52 10.28 -5.20
C ASP A 278 -5.48 9.13 -5.52
N GLU A 279 -5.31 7.97 -4.88
CA GLU A 279 -6.22 6.83 -5.06
C GLU A 279 -7.66 7.15 -4.60
N VAL A 280 -7.82 7.89 -3.50
CA VAL A 280 -9.13 8.38 -3.03
C VAL A 280 -9.71 9.39 -4.01
N ALA A 281 -8.89 10.32 -4.52
CA ALA A 281 -9.29 11.31 -5.50
C ALA A 281 -9.83 10.67 -6.78
N VAL A 282 -9.16 9.63 -7.27
CA VAL A 282 -9.57 8.87 -8.46
C VAL A 282 -10.96 8.24 -8.25
N ILE A 283 -11.25 7.65 -7.09
CA ILE A 283 -12.57 7.04 -6.85
C ILE A 283 -13.65 8.10 -6.78
N PHE A 284 -13.44 9.23 -6.10
CA PHE A 284 -14.38 10.36 -6.11
C PHE A 284 -14.67 10.85 -7.53
N ASN A 285 -13.62 11.05 -8.33
CA ASN A 285 -13.73 11.46 -9.73
C ASN A 285 -14.55 10.45 -10.55
N ASN A 286 -14.25 9.16 -10.42
CA ASN A 286 -14.92 8.11 -11.19
C ASN A 286 -16.39 7.95 -10.76
N CYS A 287 -16.68 8.04 -9.45
CA CYS A 287 -18.06 8.08 -8.95
C CYS A 287 -18.84 9.26 -9.56
N ALA A 288 -18.23 10.45 -9.63
CA ALA A 288 -18.86 11.64 -10.16
C ALA A 288 -19.21 11.49 -11.65
N MET A 289 -18.25 11.01 -12.44
CA MET A 289 -18.46 10.82 -13.88
C MET A 289 -19.45 9.69 -14.17
N ALA A 290 -19.36 8.57 -13.46
CA ALA A 290 -20.31 7.48 -13.61
C ALA A 290 -21.75 7.87 -13.19
N LEU A 291 -21.88 8.71 -12.15
CA LEU A 291 -23.18 9.26 -11.75
C LEU A 291 -23.75 10.18 -12.84
N LEU A 292 -22.93 11.06 -13.42
CA LEU A 292 -23.32 11.93 -14.54
C LEU A 292 -23.72 11.12 -15.78
N ASP A 293 -22.97 10.06 -16.10
CA ASP A 293 -23.26 9.17 -17.22
C ASP A 293 -24.53 8.33 -17.01
N ARG A 294 -24.91 8.06 -15.75
CA ARG A 294 -26.14 7.31 -15.46
C ARG A 294 -27.37 8.20 -15.38
N GLU A 295 -27.25 9.33 -14.69
CA GLU A 295 -28.39 10.15 -14.29
C GLU A 295 -28.50 11.46 -15.07
N GLY A 296 -27.43 11.91 -15.71
CA GLY A 296 -27.40 13.14 -16.49
C GLY A 296 -27.36 14.41 -15.63
N PRO A 297 -27.85 15.55 -16.16
CA PRO A 297 -27.76 16.87 -15.52
C PRO A 297 -28.37 16.96 -14.12
N GLN A 298 -29.43 16.20 -13.81
CA GLN A 298 -29.99 16.15 -12.45
C GLN A 298 -29.00 15.70 -11.36
N ALA A 299 -27.91 15.02 -11.71
CA ALA A 299 -26.85 14.63 -10.78
C ALA A 299 -25.70 15.65 -10.67
N ALA A 300 -25.76 16.76 -11.40
CA ALA A 300 -24.66 17.73 -11.52
C ALA A 300 -24.17 18.28 -10.18
N GLU A 301 -25.08 18.61 -9.26
CA GLU A 301 -24.72 19.12 -7.93
C GLU A 301 -23.91 18.09 -7.12
N ARG A 302 -24.40 16.84 -7.04
CA ARG A 302 -23.68 15.76 -6.35
C ARG A 302 -22.33 15.44 -7.00
N ALA A 303 -22.29 15.36 -8.33
CA ALA A 303 -21.06 15.11 -9.06
C ALA A 303 -20.03 16.24 -8.86
N ARG A 304 -20.49 17.50 -8.82
CA ARG A 304 -19.64 18.67 -8.50
C ARG A 304 -19.04 18.56 -7.11
N ASP A 305 -19.85 18.20 -6.11
CA ASP A 305 -19.38 18.01 -4.73
C ASP A 305 -18.31 16.93 -4.64
N TRP A 306 -18.48 15.82 -5.36
CA TRP A 306 -17.50 14.72 -5.36
C TRP A 306 -16.22 15.09 -6.10
N LEU A 307 -16.31 15.79 -7.23
CA LEU A 307 -15.15 16.33 -7.94
C LEU A 307 -14.39 17.35 -7.08
N HIS A 308 -15.09 18.15 -6.27
CA HIS A 308 -14.44 19.07 -5.34
C HIS A 308 -13.60 18.33 -4.30
N GLU A 309 -14.10 17.22 -3.74
CA GLU A 309 -13.29 16.38 -2.85
C GLU A 309 -12.09 15.78 -3.57
N ALA A 310 -12.27 15.23 -4.79
CA ALA A 310 -11.17 14.70 -5.59
C ALA A 310 -10.06 15.75 -5.80
N ARG A 311 -10.44 16.98 -6.16
CA ARG A 311 -9.49 18.08 -6.40
C ARG A 311 -8.75 18.53 -5.15
N ARG A 312 -9.31 18.35 -3.95
CA ARG A 312 -8.64 18.71 -2.68
C ARG A 312 -7.57 17.71 -2.29
N LEU A 313 -7.68 16.47 -2.76
CA LEU A 313 -6.81 15.36 -2.38
C LEU A 313 -5.71 15.10 -3.42
N VAL A 314 -5.95 15.44 -4.69
CA VAL A 314 -5.01 15.10 -5.76
C VAL A 314 -3.67 15.83 -5.63
N THR A 315 -2.60 15.04 -5.62
CA THR A 315 -1.21 15.49 -5.62
C THR A 315 -0.52 15.22 -6.96
N ASP A 316 -0.90 14.14 -7.65
CA ASP A 316 -0.34 13.77 -8.95
C ASP A 316 -0.77 14.74 -10.09
N PRO A 317 0.17 15.33 -10.84
CA PRO A 317 -0.15 16.29 -11.90
C PRO A 317 -1.06 15.73 -13.01
N ALA A 318 -0.92 14.46 -13.38
CA ALA A 318 -1.73 13.85 -14.44
C ALA A 318 -3.18 13.64 -13.98
N THR A 319 -3.36 13.16 -12.75
CA THR A 319 -4.66 13.01 -12.09
C THR A 319 -5.32 14.38 -11.89
N MET A 320 -4.54 15.39 -11.50
CA MET A 320 -5.03 16.77 -11.36
C MET A 320 -5.57 17.32 -12.68
N GLY A 321 -4.87 17.06 -13.79
CA GLY A 321 -5.32 17.38 -15.14
C GLY A 321 -6.66 16.72 -15.46
N THR A 322 -6.77 15.41 -15.20
CA THR A 322 -7.98 14.62 -15.45
C THR A 322 -9.19 15.11 -14.64
N VAL A 323 -9.01 15.37 -13.34
CA VAL A 323 -10.07 15.94 -12.48
C VAL A 323 -10.49 17.33 -12.99
N GLY A 324 -9.53 18.13 -13.45
CA GLY A 324 -9.80 19.43 -14.07
C GLY A 324 -10.60 19.35 -15.36
N GLU A 325 -10.29 18.40 -16.24
CA GLU A 325 -11.03 18.15 -17.48
C GLU A 325 -12.47 17.72 -17.20
N ASN A 326 -12.66 16.81 -16.23
CA ASN A 326 -13.99 16.35 -15.82
C ASN A 326 -14.84 17.48 -15.21
N PHE A 327 -14.23 18.38 -14.43
CA PHE A 327 -14.86 19.62 -14.00
C PHE A 327 -15.33 20.48 -15.18
N ALA A 328 -14.48 20.64 -16.20
CA ALA A 328 -14.81 21.43 -17.39
C ALA A 328 -15.95 20.80 -18.20
N VAL A 329 -16.01 19.46 -18.27
CA VAL A 329 -17.14 18.73 -18.90
C VAL A 329 -18.44 19.01 -18.17
N LEU A 330 -18.43 18.97 -16.83
CA LEU A 330 -19.60 19.29 -16.00
C LEU A 330 -20.07 20.74 -16.21
N ASP A 331 -19.15 21.70 -16.14
CA ASP A 331 -19.44 23.12 -16.35
C ASP A 331 -20.01 23.40 -17.76
N ALA A 332 -19.47 22.72 -18.78
CA ALA A 332 -19.95 22.84 -20.16
C ALA A 332 -21.36 22.24 -20.33
N MET A 333 -21.64 21.11 -19.68
CA MET A 333 -22.96 20.47 -19.70
C MET A 333 -24.01 21.39 -19.08
N GLU A 334 -23.76 21.93 -17.89
CA GLU A 334 -24.69 22.84 -17.20
C GLU A 334 -24.91 24.14 -17.98
N SER A 335 -23.84 24.73 -18.51
CA SER A 335 -23.91 25.92 -19.36
C SER A 335 -24.73 25.65 -20.64
N GLY A 336 -24.56 24.47 -21.25
CA GLY A 336 -25.33 24.04 -22.41
C GLY A 336 -26.83 23.93 -22.13
N LEU A 337 -27.20 23.31 -21.00
CA LEU A 337 -28.59 23.16 -20.59
C LEU A 337 -29.24 24.51 -20.23
N ALA A 338 -28.50 25.39 -19.55
CA ALA A 338 -28.94 26.74 -19.23
C ALA A 338 -29.22 27.56 -20.50
N ASN A 339 -28.28 27.52 -21.47
CA ASN A 339 -28.44 28.19 -22.76
C ASN A 339 -29.64 27.66 -23.55
N LEU A 340 -29.82 26.34 -23.59
CA LEU A 340 -30.97 25.72 -24.24
C LEU A 340 -32.29 26.16 -23.61
N THR A 341 -32.35 26.18 -22.27
CA THR A 341 -33.54 26.63 -21.52
C THR A 341 -33.86 28.08 -21.83
N ALA A 342 -32.86 28.97 -21.82
CA ALA A 342 -33.02 30.38 -22.15
C ALA A 342 -33.53 30.59 -23.59
N GLN A 343 -33.02 29.84 -24.56
CA GLN A 343 -33.49 29.91 -25.95
C GLN A 343 -34.95 29.43 -26.10
N VAL A 344 -35.32 28.36 -25.39
CA VAL A 344 -36.69 27.86 -25.37
C VAL A 344 -37.62 28.90 -24.78
N ASP A 345 -37.27 29.52 -23.66
CA ASP A 345 -38.07 30.56 -23.02
C ASP A 345 -38.24 31.79 -23.93
N LEU A 346 -37.19 32.21 -24.62
CA LEU A 346 -37.24 33.32 -25.58
C LEU A 346 -38.17 33.01 -26.76
N LEU A 347 -38.11 31.79 -27.32
CA LEU A 347 -39.04 31.36 -28.37
C LEU A 347 -40.49 31.30 -27.87
N GLN A 348 -40.72 30.90 -26.61
CA GLN A 348 -42.05 30.91 -26.01
C GLN A 348 -42.60 32.32 -25.83
N LEU A 349 -41.77 33.27 -25.39
CA LEU A 349 -42.14 34.68 -25.25
C LEU A 349 -42.51 35.31 -26.59
N GLN A 350 -41.82 34.93 -27.67
CA GLN A 350 -42.15 35.34 -29.04
C GLN A 350 -43.37 34.61 -29.64
N GLY A 351 -44.01 33.70 -28.90
CA GLY A 351 -45.15 32.91 -29.38
C GLY A 351 -44.78 31.80 -30.38
N ARG A 352 -43.49 31.52 -30.59
CA ARG A 352 -42.96 30.55 -31.57
C ARG A 352 -42.86 29.13 -30.97
N HIS A 353 -43.95 28.66 -30.37
CA HIS A 353 -44.02 27.37 -29.67
C HIS A 353 -43.70 26.16 -30.56
N SER A 354 -44.08 26.22 -31.83
CA SER A 354 -43.78 25.17 -32.81
C SER A 354 -42.29 25.08 -33.14
N THR A 355 -41.59 26.22 -33.17
CA THR A 355 -40.13 26.28 -33.37
C THR A 355 -39.39 25.72 -32.15
N ALA A 356 -39.80 26.11 -30.94
CA ALA A 356 -39.23 25.56 -29.70
C ALA A 356 -39.36 24.03 -29.63
N ARG A 357 -40.54 23.48 -30.00
CA ARG A 357 -40.76 22.02 -30.09
C ARG A 357 -39.87 21.35 -31.13
N LYS A 358 -39.72 21.94 -32.32
CA LYS A 358 -38.84 21.39 -33.37
C LYS A 358 -37.39 21.36 -32.90
N MET A 359 -36.93 22.40 -32.22
CA MET A 359 -35.58 22.48 -31.66
C MET A 359 -35.35 21.41 -30.60
N LEU A 360 -36.21 21.32 -29.59
CA LEU A 360 -36.09 20.31 -28.52
C LEU A 360 -36.19 18.88 -29.06
N ARG A 361 -37.06 18.60 -30.03
CA ARG A 361 -37.14 17.29 -30.69
C ARG A 361 -35.90 16.96 -31.52
N ARG A 362 -35.22 17.96 -32.06
CA ARG A 362 -33.94 17.78 -32.76
C ARG A 362 -32.86 17.41 -31.75
N VAL A 363 -32.71 18.20 -30.68
CA VAL A 363 -31.76 17.91 -29.60
C VAL A 363 -32.01 16.53 -28.99
N ARG A 364 -33.27 16.17 -28.69
CA ARG A 364 -33.65 14.83 -28.22
C ARG A 364 -33.23 13.71 -29.16
N ARG A 365 -33.36 13.94 -30.48
CA ARG A 365 -32.98 12.94 -31.50
C ARG A 365 -31.47 12.79 -31.58
N ASP A 366 -30.75 13.91 -31.48
CA ASP A 366 -29.30 13.94 -31.52
C ASP A 366 -28.70 13.25 -30.28
N LEU A 367 -29.37 13.34 -29.12
CA LEU A 367 -28.99 12.63 -27.90
C LEU A 367 -29.20 11.10 -27.95
N ARG A 368 -30.05 10.55 -28.84
CA ARG A 368 -30.24 9.09 -29.06
C ARG A 368 -30.44 8.22 -27.80
N GLY A 369 -30.98 8.76 -26.70
CA GLY A 369 -31.14 8.02 -25.44
C GLY A 369 -29.97 8.15 -24.46
N ALA A 370 -28.99 8.99 -24.77
CA ALA A 370 -27.94 9.41 -23.85
C ALA A 370 -28.51 10.18 -22.63
N PRO A 371 -27.70 10.34 -21.56
CA PRO A 371 -28.05 11.13 -20.37
C PRO A 371 -28.50 12.55 -20.75
N GLY A 372 -29.46 13.11 -20.01
CA GLY A 372 -30.06 14.42 -20.31
C GLY A 372 -31.34 14.39 -21.16
N THR A 373 -31.78 13.21 -21.62
CA THR A 373 -33.04 13.07 -22.37
C THR A 373 -34.28 13.39 -21.53
N ALA A 374 -34.25 13.09 -20.23
CA ALA A 374 -35.33 13.39 -19.30
C ALA A 374 -35.57 14.90 -19.15
N GLU A 375 -34.50 15.71 -19.08
CA GLU A 375 -34.56 17.17 -19.00
C GLU A 375 -35.12 17.79 -20.28
N ILE A 376 -34.72 17.25 -21.43
CA ILE A 376 -35.30 17.65 -22.73
C ILE A 376 -36.79 17.30 -22.79
N ASP A 377 -37.18 16.13 -22.26
CA ASP A 377 -38.58 15.72 -22.17
C ASP A 377 -39.39 16.59 -21.20
N ALA A 378 -38.80 16.99 -20.07
CA ALA A 378 -39.40 17.95 -19.16
C ALA A 378 -39.59 19.33 -19.80
N LEU A 379 -38.61 19.81 -20.60
CA LEU A 379 -38.74 21.04 -21.39
C LEU A 379 -39.84 20.92 -22.46
N LEU A 380 -39.92 19.78 -23.16
CA LEU A 380 -40.98 19.50 -24.13
C LEU A 380 -42.38 19.50 -23.49
N GLU A 381 -42.52 18.86 -22.32
CA GLU A 381 -43.75 18.83 -21.52
C GLU A 381 -44.16 20.25 -21.10
N ARG A 382 -43.19 21.05 -20.64
CA ARG A 382 -43.39 22.47 -20.27
C ARG A 382 -43.93 23.29 -21.44
N VAL A 383 -43.36 23.12 -22.64
CA VAL A 383 -43.83 23.77 -23.87
C VAL A 383 -45.24 23.30 -24.24
N ASN A 384 -45.53 22.00 -24.14
CA ASN A 384 -46.84 21.43 -24.46
C ASN A 384 -47.95 21.92 -23.52
N ARG A 385 -47.67 22.05 -22.21
CA ARG A 385 -48.67 22.54 -21.23
C ARG A 385 -49.08 23.98 -21.49
N ARG A 386 -48.13 24.87 -21.83
CA ARG A 386 -48.42 26.28 -22.18
C ARG A 386 -49.26 26.41 -23.47
N ASP A 387 -49.03 25.54 -24.45
CA ASP A 387 -49.78 25.54 -25.72
C ASP A 387 -51.22 25.04 -25.54
N ARG A 388 -51.41 23.96 -24.75
CA ARG A 388 -52.75 23.46 -24.37
C ARG A 388 -53.56 24.51 -23.63
N TRP A 389 -52.94 25.28 -22.74
CA TRP A 389 -53.62 26.34 -21.98
C TRP A 389 -54.12 27.50 -22.87
N ARG A 390 -53.40 27.81 -23.97
CA ARG A 390 -53.86 28.76 -25.00
C ARG A 390 -55.00 28.19 -25.84
N TRP A 391 -54.92 26.93 -26.24
CA TRP A 391 -55.99 26.28 -27.01
C TRP A 391 -57.26 26.05 -26.19
N THR A 392 -57.18 25.78 -24.89
CA THR A 392 -58.37 25.75 -24.02
C THR A 392 -58.99 27.13 -23.85
N ARG A 393 -58.22 28.23 -23.90
CA ARG A 393 -58.78 29.60 -23.91
C ARG A 393 -59.38 29.98 -25.26
N VAL A 394 -58.77 29.59 -26.38
CA VAL A 394 -59.34 29.81 -27.73
C VAL A 394 -60.57 28.94 -27.94
N ALA A 395 -60.55 27.67 -27.50
CA ALA A 395 -61.71 26.80 -27.51
C ALA A 395 -62.80 27.30 -26.54
N ALA A 396 -62.45 27.83 -25.36
CA ALA A 396 -63.43 28.47 -24.49
C ALA A 396 -64.02 29.74 -25.13
N VAL A 397 -63.25 30.53 -25.89
CA VAL A 397 -63.76 31.70 -26.64
C VAL A 397 -64.62 31.27 -27.85
N VAL A 398 -64.25 30.21 -28.57
CA VAL A 398 -65.02 29.65 -29.69
C VAL A 398 -66.30 28.97 -29.18
N VAL A 399 -66.25 28.31 -28.02
CA VAL A 399 -67.42 27.76 -27.33
C VAL A 399 -68.28 28.89 -26.75
N PHE A 400 -67.70 29.99 -26.25
CA PHE A 400 -68.45 31.20 -25.86
C PHE A 400 -69.09 31.90 -27.07
N LEU A 401 -68.44 31.90 -28.24
CA LEU A 401 -69.00 32.45 -29.49
C LEU A 401 -70.03 31.52 -30.13
N ALA A 402 -69.90 30.20 -29.94
CA ALA A 402 -70.89 29.21 -30.39
C ALA A 402 -72.10 29.11 -29.45
N LEU A 403 -71.93 29.34 -28.14
CA LEU A 403 -73.02 29.38 -27.16
C LEU A 403 -73.77 30.73 -27.13
N GLY A 404 -73.23 31.78 -27.75
CA GLY A 404 -73.93 33.06 -27.93
C GLY A 404 -75.11 33.02 -28.92
N ALA A 405 -75.33 31.89 -29.61
CA ALA A 405 -76.39 31.74 -30.62
C ALA A 405 -77.54 30.81 -30.21
N PHE A 406 -77.61 30.35 -28.95
CA PHE A 406 -78.72 29.48 -28.50
C PHE A 406 -79.06 29.72 -27.02
N LEU A 407 -79.95 30.68 -26.76
CA LEU A 407 -80.60 30.85 -25.46
C LEU A 407 -81.94 30.12 -25.45
N GLY A 408 -82.22 29.33 -24.38
CA GLY A 408 -83.61 29.00 -24.01
C GLY A 408 -83.86 27.70 -23.23
N TRP A 409 -83.54 27.69 -21.92
CA TRP A 409 -84.33 27.12 -20.80
C TRP A 409 -84.70 25.61 -20.72
N VAL A 410 -84.35 24.93 -19.61
CA VAL A 410 -85.23 24.52 -18.48
C VAL A 410 -84.39 23.91 -17.32
N SER A 411 -84.90 24.11 -16.10
CA SER A 411 -84.39 24.05 -14.73
C SER A 411 -83.91 22.70 -14.12
N SER A 412 -82.97 22.85 -13.17
CA SER A 412 -82.85 22.28 -11.80
C SER A 412 -83.09 20.79 -11.50
N ASP A 413 -82.11 20.11 -10.91
CA ASP A 413 -82.19 19.75 -9.47
C ASP A 413 -80.84 19.37 -8.79
N HIS A 414 -80.88 19.36 -7.46
CA HIS A 414 -79.84 19.38 -6.43
C HIS A 414 -78.96 18.11 -6.24
N GLY A 415 -77.78 18.29 -5.61
CA GLY A 415 -77.14 17.24 -4.81
C GLY A 415 -75.65 17.44 -4.51
N SER A 416 -75.32 17.76 -3.25
CA SER A 416 -73.98 18.03 -2.71
C SER A 416 -73.19 16.79 -2.27
N SER A 417 -71.91 17.03 -1.95
CA SER A 417 -71.01 16.30 -1.01
C SER A 417 -70.63 14.87 -1.41
N GLY A 418 -69.43 14.36 -1.16
CA GLY A 418 -68.29 14.78 -0.36
C GLY A 418 -67.22 13.67 -0.47
N SER A 419 -66.13 13.85 0.28
CA SER A 419 -64.99 12.96 0.44
C SER A 419 -65.37 11.46 0.63
N ASP A 420 -64.53 10.46 0.34
CA ASP A 420 -63.26 10.26 1.02
C ASP A 420 -62.43 9.10 0.41
N THR A 421 -61.13 9.23 0.63
CA THR A 421 -60.08 8.22 0.84
C THR A 421 -60.31 6.73 0.56
N GLY A 422 -59.32 6.13 -0.11
CA GLY A 422 -59.15 4.68 -0.24
C GLY A 422 -57.73 4.33 -0.66
N SER A 423 -56.81 4.40 0.31
CA SER A 423 -55.49 3.81 0.26
C SER A 423 -55.59 2.28 0.14
N GLY A 424 -54.79 1.68 -0.73
CA GLY A 424 -54.68 0.24 -0.91
C GLY A 424 -53.32 -0.10 -1.49
N SER A 425 -52.36 -0.32 -0.58
CA SER A 425 -51.01 -0.81 -0.82
C SER A 425 -50.99 -2.34 -0.92
N ASP A 426 -50.44 -2.87 -2.01
CA ASP A 426 -49.94 -4.26 -2.14
C ASP A 426 -48.56 -4.16 -2.80
N THR A 427 -47.45 -4.09 -2.06
CA THR A 427 -46.69 -5.20 -1.48
C THR A 427 -46.66 -6.44 -2.37
N SER A 428 -45.69 -6.49 -3.29
CA SER A 428 -45.31 -7.71 -4.00
C SER A 428 -43.89 -8.10 -3.57
N SER A 429 -43.83 -9.15 -2.76
CA SER A 429 -42.63 -9.82 -2.30
C SER A 429 -41.86 -10.46 -3.46
N ALA A 430 -40.57 -10.14 -3.56
CA ALA A 430 -39.64 -10.80 -4.46
C ALA A 430 -39.44 -12.26 -4.01
N THR A 431 -39.83 -13.18 -4.88
CA THR A 431 -39.50 -14.60 -4.76
C THR A 431 -38.11 -14.80 -5.34
N THR A 432 -37.21 -15.34 -4.53
CA THR A 432 -35.86 -15.76 -4.90
C THR A 432 -35.94 -16.84 -5.98
N SER A 433 -35.62 -16.48 -7.23
CA SER A 433 -35.32 -17.45 -8.28
C SER A 433 -33.82 -17.60 -8.38
N THR A 434 -33.31 -18.76 -7.96
CA THR A 434 -32.02 -19.30 -8.37
C THR A 434 -32.04 -19.45 -9.89
N THR A 435 -31.50 -18.46 -10.58
CA THR A 435 -31.24 -18.55 -12.01
C THR A 435 -29.89 -19.23 -12.17
N GLU A 436 -29.86 -20.41 -12.79
CA GLU A 436 -28.64 -21.01 -13.33
C GLU A 436 -27.93 -19.95 -14.19
N ALA A 437 -26.78 -19.47 -13.70
CA ALA A 437 -25.95 -18.53 -14.44
C ALA A 437 -25.35 -19.28 -15.65
N GLY A 438 -25.83 -18.95 -16.85
CA GLY A 438 -25.11 -19.31 -18.07
C GLY A 438 -23.69 -18.73 -18.05
N PRO A 439 -22.78 -19.24 -18.91
CA PRO A 439 -21.39 -18.81 -18.92
C PRO A 439 -21.28 -17.29 -19.08
N SER A 440 -20.62 -16.63 -18.13
CA SER A 440 -20.26 -15.22 -18.22
C SER A 440 -18.98 -15.06 -19.05
N TYR A 441 -18.85 -13.89 -19.68
CA TYR A 441 -17.66 -13.55 -20.47
C TYR A 441 -16.87 -12.47 -19.73
N ALA A 442 -15.55 -12.62 -19.67
CA ALA A 442 -14.66 -11.67 -19.00
C ALA A 442 -13.33 -11.55 -19.76
N TYR A 443 -12.66 -10.41 -19.65
CA TYR A 443 -11.30 -10.27 -20.18
C TYR A 443 -10.30 -10.94 -19.24
N LEU A 444 -9.23 -11.51 -19.79
CA LEU A 444 -8.08 -11.93 -18.99
C LEU A 444 -6.93 -10.94 -19.08
N PHE A 445 -6.93 -10.08 -20.11
CA PHE A 445 -5.93 -9.06 -20.34
C PHE A 445 -6.58 -7.80 -20.94
N GLY A 446 -6.90 -6.85 -20.08
CA GLY A 446 -7.50 -5.56 -20.37
C GLY A 446 -6.53 -4.41 -20.09
N THR A 447 -7.02 -3.18 -20.17
CA THR A 447 -6.19 -1.99 -19.99
C THR A 447 -5.62 -1.89 -18.57
N THR A 448 -6.37 -2.31 -17.57
CA THR A 448 -5.92 -2.39 -16.19
C THR A 448 -6.24 -3.77 -15.63
N VAL A 449 -5.61 -4.13 -14.52
CA VAL A 449 -5.93 -5.38 -13.82
C VAL A 449 -7.42 -5.43 -13.44
N ALA A 450 -8.03 -4.28 -13.12
CA ALA A 450 -9.43 -4.17 -12.72
C ALA A 450 -10.43 -4.46 -13.87
N ASP A 451 -9.99 -4.39 -15.12
CA ASP A 451 -10.84 -4.69 -16.29
C ASP A 451 -10.98 -6.20 -16.54
N ASN A 452 -10.24 -7.03 -15.78
CA ASN A 452 -10.15 -8.47 -15.99
C ASN A 452 -11.03 -9.28 -15.06
N ALA A 453 -11.17 -10.56 -15.38
CA ALA A 453 -11.72 -11.57 -14.49
C ALA A 453 -10.94 -11.58 -13.16
N PRO A 454 -11.60 -11.62 -11.99
CA PRO A 454 -10.89 -11.68 -10.72
C PRO A 454 -9.95 -12.90 -10.62
N ALA A 455 -8.87 -12.79 -9.84
CA ALA A 455 -8.07 -13.96 -9.48
C ALA A 455 -8.95 -15.04 -8.83
N GLY A 456 -8.74 -16.29 -9.25
CA GLY A 456 -9.58 -17.45 -8.94
C GLY A 456 -10.76 -17.65 -9.90
N SER A 457 -10.88 -16.86 -10.97
CA SER A 457 -11.85 -17.12 -12.03
C SER A 457 -11.45 -18.33 -12.87
N CYS A 458 -12.42 -19.19 -13.18
CA CYS A 458 -12.20 -20.43 -13.91
C CYS A 458 -12.60 -20.30 -15.39
N VAL A 459 -11.63 -20.52 -16.29
CA VAL A 459 -11.70 -20.27 -17.73
C VAL A 459 -12.02 -21.57 -18.47
N VAL A 460 -13.08 -21.56 -19.27
CA VAL A 460 -13.59 -22.78 -19.94
C VAL A 460 -12.67 -23.25 -21.05
N ASP A 461 -12.26 -22.32 -21.91
CA ASP A 461 -11.53 -22.63 -23.14
C ASP A 461 -10.03 -22.43 -22.94
N LYS A 462 -9.22 -23.21 -23.68
CA LYS A 462 -7.78 -22.98 -23.74
C LYS A 462 -7.48 -21.58 -24.26
N ILE A 463 -6.67 -20.84 -23.51
CA ILE A 463 -6.25 -19.50 -23.87
C ILE A 463 -5.00 -19.57 -24.74
N TYR A 464 -4.87 -18.59 -25.63
CA TYR A 464 -3.67 -18.40 -26.43
C TYR A 464 -3.13 -16.99 -26.16
N PRO A 465 -1.81 -16.78 -26.07
CA PRO A 465 -1.22 -15.48 -25.80
C PRO A 465 -1.73 -14.36 -26.71
N SER A 466 -2.01 -14.66 -27.98
CA SER A 466 -2.52 -13.69 -28.96
C SER A 466 -4.04 -13.43 -28.89
N ALA A 467 -4.78 -14.21 -28.10
CA ALA A 467 -6.23 -14.07 -27.93
C ALA A 467 -6.62 -13.18 -26.74
N ALA A 468 -5.64 -12.65 -26.00
CA ALA A 468 -5.79 -11.99 -24.70
C ALA A 468 -6.72 -10.76 -24.71
N THR A 469 -6.91 -10.12 -25.87
CA THR A 469 -7.79 -8.95 -26.06
C THR A 469 -9.26 -9.31 -26.34
N SER A 470 -9.60 -10.60 -26.46
CA SER A 470 -10.99 -11.05 -26.60
C SER A 470 -11.52 -11.58 -25.27
N PRO A 471 -12.79 -11.30 -24.92
CA PRO A 471 -13.35 -11.83 -23.69
C PRO A 471 -13.44 -13.35 -23.78
N VAL A 472 -12.98 -14.04 -22.75
CA VAL A 472 -13.05 -15.49 -22.61
C VAL A 472 -14.27 -15.89 -21.82
N ARG A 473 -14.67 -17.15 -21.96
CA ARG A 473 -15.77 -17.72 -21.21
C ARG A 473 -15.28 -18.17 -19.82
N ILE A 474 -15.95 -17.71 -18.78
CA ILE A 474 -15.69 -18.13 -17.40
C ILE A 474 -16.89 -18.89 -16.83
N VAL A 475 -16.61 -19.79 -15.89
CA VAL A 475 -17.60 -20.62 -15.19
C VAL A 475 -17.28 -20.69 -13.69
N PRO A 476 -18.26 -21.07 -12.85
CA PRO A 476 -17.97 -21.53 -11.50
C PRO A 476 -16.91 -22.65 -11.49
N CYS A 477 -15.98 -22.61 -10.53
CA CYS A 477 -14.85 -23.56 -10.46
C CYS A 477 -15.24 -24.99 -10.06
N ASP A 478 -16.49 -25.21 -9.67
CA ASP A 478 -17.09 -26.54 -9.49
C ASP A 478 -17.65 -27.12 -10.80
N GLN A 479 -17.41 -26.45 -11.93
CA GLN A 479 -17.70 -26.96 -13.27
C GLN A 479 -16.39 -27.26 -14.03
N PRO A 480 -16.41 -28.13 -15.05
CA PRO A 480 -15.24 -28.40 -15.88
C PRO A 480 -14.73 -27.13 -16.56
N HIS A 481 -13.46 -26.81 -16.35
CA HIS A 481 -12.77 -25.67 -16.93
C HIS A 481 -11.34 -26.03 -17.31
N TRP A 482 -10.74 -25.32 -18.26
CA TRP A 482 -9.38 -25.58 -18.72
C TRP A 482 -8.34 -25.04 -17.74
N GLY A 483 -8.53 -23.83 -17.23
CA GLY A 483 -7.55 -23.18 -16.36
C GLY A 483 -8.17 -22.18 -15.39
N GLU A 484 -7.39 -21.73 -14.42
CA GLU A 484 -7.81 -20.80 -13.38
C GLU A 484 -6.84 -19.61 -13.31
N VAL A 485 -7.37 -18.40 -13.21
CA VAL A 485 -6.56 -17.19 -13.04
C VAL A 485 -5.90 -17.21 -11.66
N LEU A 486 -4.58 -17.28 -11.58
CA LEU A 486 -3.83 -17.29 -10.32
C LEU A 486 -3.65 -15.90 -9.72
N ASP A 487 -3.11 -14.98 -10.53
CA ASP A 487 -2.66 -13.68 -10.05
C ASP A 487 -2.47 -12.71 -11.22
N TYR A 488 -2.38 -11.42 -10.89
CA TYR A 488 -2.03 -10.32 -11.76
C TYR A 488 -0.81 -9.62 -11.19
N VAL A 489 0.35 -9.76 -11.83
CA VAL A 489 1.63 -9.29 -11.27
C VAL A 489 2.19 -8.14 -12.10
N SER A 490 2.61 -7.05 -11.44
CA SER A 490 3.28 -5.95 -12.12
C SER A 490 4.61 -6.41 -12.73
N LEU A 491 4.84 -6.04 -14.00
CA LEU A 491 6.10 -6.27 -14.71
C LEU A 491 7.03 -5.05 -14.69
N GLY A 492 6.56 -3.92 -14.16
CA GLY A 492 7.33 -2.68 -14.10
C GLY A 492 6.46 -1.48 -13.77
N ALA A 493 7.13 -0.34 -13.52
CA ALA A 493 6.47 0.93 -13.30
C ALA A 493 5.62 1.35 -14.51
N VAL A 494 4.59 2.14 -14.25
CA VAL A 494 3.74 2.75 -15.26
C VAL A 494 3.78 4.27 -15.05
N PRO A 495 4.25 5.06 -16.04
CA PRO A 495 4.88 4.64 -17.28
C PRO A 495 6.33 4.16 -17.09
N SER A 496 6.85 3.32 -18.00
CA SER A 496 8.27 2.99 -18.08
C SER A 496 8.71 2.68 -19.52
N PRO A 497 10.02 2.87 -19.86
CA PRO A 497 10.55 2.43 -21.14
C PRO A 497 10.31 0.93 -21.37
N TYR A 498 10.04 0.54 -22.62
CA TYR A 498 9.86 -0.87 -22.96
C TYR A 498 11.17 -1.64 -22.73
N PRO A 499 11.20 -2.69 -21.89
CA PRO A 499 12.43 -3.38 -21.55
C PRO A 499 12.89 -4.37 -22.64
N GLY A 500 12.07 -4.57 -23.68
CA GLY A 500 12.31 -5.52 -24.77
C GLY A 500 11.55 -6.84 -24.56
N ASP A 501 11.20 -7.50 -25.67
CA ASP A 501 10.34 -8.70 -25.68
C ASP A 501 10.88 -9.81 -24.75
N ASP A 502 12.18 -10.09 -24.82
CA ASP A 502 12.83 -11.12 -24.00
C ASP A 502 12.72 -10.82 -22.50
N ALA A 503 12.86 -9.54 -22.11
CA ALA A 503 12.78 -9.13 -20.71
C ALA A 503 11.34 -9.20 -20.18
N VAL A 504 10.36 -8.81 -21.00
CA VAL A 504 8.94 -8.92 -20.65
C VAL A 504 8.54 -10.39 -20.49
N GLN A 505 8.93 -11.25 -21.43
CA GLN A 505 8.63 -12.68 -21.37
C GLN A 505 9.29 -13.36 -20.16
N ALA A 506 10.56 -13.06 -19.90
CA ALA A 506 11.27 -13.55 -18.72
C ALA A 506 10.59 -13.11 -17.42
N GLY A 507 10.20 -11.84 -17.36
CA GLY A 507 9.44 -11.24 -16.26
C GLY A 507 8.11 -11.93 -16.02
N ALA A 508 7.33 -12.10 -17.08
CA ALA A 508 6.03 -12.75 -17.04
C ALA A 508 6.14 -14.21 -16.54
N THR A 509 7.06 -14.98 -17.12
CA THR A 509 7.27 -16.39 -16.76
C THR A 509 7.70 -16.55 -15.32
N THR A 510 8.65 -15.72 -14.86
CA THR A 510 9.18 -15.79 -13.49
C THR A 510 8.14 -15.39 -12.45
N ASN A 511 7.41 -14.31 -12.69
CA ASN A 511 6.34 -13.86 -11.78
C ASN A 511 5.20 -14.87 -11.68
N CYS A 512 4.82 -15.51 -12.79
CA CYS A 512 3.83 -16.58 -12.76
C CYS A 512 4.31 -17.83 -12.04
N ALA A 513 5.59 -18.19 -12.15
CA ALA A 513 6.18 -19.28 -11.37
C ALA A 513 6.12 -19.00 -9.86
N PHE A 514 6.43 -17.77 -9.42
CA PHE A 514 6.27 -17.38 -8.01
C PHE A 514 4.80 -17.47 -7.57
N SER A 515 3.87 -17.00 -8.40
CA SER A 515 2.43 -17.08 -8.15
C SER A 515 1.94 -18.53 -8.00
N GLN A 516 2.44 -19.44 -8.85
CA GLN A 516 2.16 -20.88 -8.77
C GLN A 516 2.71 -21.49 -7.47
N ALA A 517 3.95 -21.15 -7.11
CA ALA A 517 4.59 -21.66 -5.90
C ALA A 517 3.91 -21.16 -4.62
N LYS A 518 3.44 -19.91 -4.60
CA LYS A 518 2.61 -19.35 -3.52
C LYS A 518 1.33 -20.16 -3.30
N GLN A 519 0.72 -20.64 -4.37
CA GLN A 519 -0.42 -21.55 -4.33
C GLN A 519 -0.04 -23.01 -4.05
N ARG A 520 1.25 -23.31 -3.79
CA ARG A 520 1.80 -24.64 -3.50
C ARG A 520 1.41 -25.67 -4.56
N LEU A 521 1.31 -25.23 -5.82
CA LEU A 521 0.96 -26.07 -6.95
C LEU A 521 2.24 -26.68 -7.55
N SER A 522 2.28 -28.00 -7.68
CA SER A 522 3.43 -28.72 -8.26
C SER A 522 3.67 -28.32 -9.72
N PHE A 523 4.92 -28.00 -10.06
CA PHE A 523 5.36 -27.73 -11.43
C PHE A 523 5.34 -28.96 -12.36
N ASP A 524 5.26 -30.17 -11.80
CA ASP A 524 5.12 -31.41 -12.59
C ASP A 524 3.67 -31.65 -13.02
N THR A 525 2.72 -31.18 -12.21
CA THR A 525 1.28 -31.38 -12.44
C THR A 525 0.63 -30.21 -13.16
N TYR A 526 1.11 -28.99 -12.89
CA TYR A 526 0.52 -27.75 -13.34
C TYR A 526 1.51 -26.90 -14.11
N ARG A 527 0.99 -26.14 -15.08
CA ARG A 527 1.72 -25.13 -15.84
C ARG A 527 0.97 -23.80 -15.78
N THR A 528 1.71 -22.70 -15.88
CA THR A 528 1.13 -21.36 -16.02
C THR A 528 1.27 -20.86 -17.45
N GLU A 529 0.17 -20.42 -18.02
CA GLU A 529 0.14 -19.60 -19.22
C GLU A 529 0.17 -18.12 -18.81
N ALA A 530 1.07 -17.36 -19.41
CA ALA A 530 1.29 -15.96 -19.09
C ALA A 530 0.75 -15.06 -20.22
N LEU A 531 -0.16 -14.14 -19.90
CA LEU A 531 -0.62 -13.09 -20.81
C LEU A 531 0.02 -11.78 -20.39
N TYR A 532 0.74 -11.11 -21.27
CA TYR A 532 1.52 -9.91 -20.96
C TYR A 532 1.54 -8.96 -22.17
N PRO A 533 1.75 -7.65 -21.95
CA PRO A 533 1.75 -6.65 -23.02
C PRO A 533 2.92 -6.87 -23.98
N ASP A 534 2.67 -6.69 -25.28
CA ASP A 534 3.75 -6.49 -26.25
C ASP A 534 4.26 -5.03 -26.27
N HIS A 535 5.22 -4.72 -27.14
CA HIS A 535 5.79 -3.38 -27.27
C HIS A 535 4.78 -2.28 -27.65
N THR A 536 3.65 -2.62 -28.27
CA THR A 536 2.59 -1.67 -28.62
C THR A 536 1.61 -1.44 -27.48
N GLU A 537 1.45 -2.44 -26.63
CA GLU A 537 0.59 -2.39 -25.45
C GLU A 537 1.34 -1.81 -24.24
N TRP A 538 2.66 -1.96 -24.15
CA TRP A 538 3.46 -1.49 -23.02
C TRP A 538 3.29 0.02 -22.76
N ASN A 539 3.11 0.36 -21.49
CA ASN A 539 2.91 1.73 -21.06
C ASN A 539 4.22 2.49 -20.91
N THR A 540 4.55 3.21 -21.98
CA THR A 540 5.64 4.19 -22.04
C THR A 540 5.18 5.63 -21.72
N GLY A 541 3.93 5.81 -21.26
CA GLY A 541 3.27 7.10 -21.04
C GLY A 541 2.30 7.50 -22.15
N GLN A 542 2.24 6.72 -23.23
CA GLN A 542 1.34 6.94 -24.37
C GLN A 542 0.26 5.85 -24.51
N SER A 543 0.50 4.67 -23.95
CA SER A 543 -0.46 3.58 -23.90
C SER A 543 -1.34 3.71 -22.67
N ARG A 544 -2.56 3.20 -22.74
CA ARG A 544 -3.52 3.14 -21.63
C ARG A 544 -3.45 1.83 -20.83
N PHE A 545 -2.66 0.86 -21.29
CA PHE A 545 -2.52 -0.41 -20.60
C PHE A 545 -1.64 -0.25 -19.35
N GLN A 546 -1.78 -1.11 -18.35
CA GLN A 546 -0.81 -1.25 -17.26
C GLN A 546 0.25 -2.27 -17.66
N ASN A 547 1.46 -2.16 -17.09
CA ASN A 547 2.53 -3.11 -17.32
C ASN A 547 2.42 -4.28 -16.34
N TYR A 548 1.60 -5.29 -16.67
CA TYR A 548 1.36 -6.46 -15.82
C TYR A 548 1.29 -7.76 -16.63
N VAL A 549 1.42 -8.89 -15.93
CA VAL A 549 1.16 -10.23 -16.45
C VAL A 549 -0.08 -10.83 -15.78
N THR A 550 -0.92 -11.50 -16.57
CA THR A 550 -1.96 -12.40 -16.07
C THR A 550 -1.42 -13.82 -16.06
N CYS A 551 -1.46 -14.47 -14.90
CA CYS A 551 -1.01 -15.84 -14.72
C CYS A 551 -2.21 -16.78 -14.68
N VAL A 552 -2.35 -17.69 -15.65
CA VAL A 552 -3.44 -18.68 -15.69
C VAL A 552 -2.85 -20.07 -15.53
N VAL A 553 -3.24 -20.78 -14.47
CA VAL A 553 -2.78 -22.15 -14.24
C VAL A 553 -3.69 -23.16 -14.91
N HIS A 554 -3.11 -24.21 -15.48
CA HIS A 554 -3.82 -25.34 -16.04
C HIS A 554 -3.04 -26.65 -15.79
N LEU A 555 -3.64 -27.80 -16.08
CA LEU A 555 -2.92 -29.07 -16.03
C LEU A 555 -1.81 -29.11 -17.08
N ALA A 556 -0.65 -29.64 -16.70
CA ALA A 556 0.51 -29.73 -17.57
C ALA A 556 0.28 -30.57 -18.85
N ASP A 557 -0.74 -31.43 -18.85
CA ASP A 557 -1.17 -32.26 -19.97
C ASP A 557 -2.35 -31.66 -20.78
N ASP A 558 -2.68 -30.39 -20.55
CA ASP A 558 -3.75 -29.64 -21.22
C ASP A 558 -5.18 -30.19 -21.03
N ARG A 559 -5.39 -31.15 -20.13
CA ARG A 559 -6.73 -31.62 -19.79
C ARG A 559 -7.48 -30.60 -18.91
N PHE A 560 -8.80 -30.71 -18.92
CA PHE A 560 -9.67 -29.93 -18.04
C PHE A 560 -9.40 -30.26 -16.58
N LEU A 561 -9.40 -29.24 -15.73
CA LEU A 561 -9.32 -29.38 -14.29
C LEU A 561 -10.58 -30.08 -13.77
N PRO A 562 -10.46 -31.05 -12.83
CA PRO A 562 -11.61 -31.62 -12.16
C PRO A 562 -12.27 -30.55 -11.29
N ASP A 563 -13.58 -30.65 -11.06
CA ASP A 563 -14.48 -29.71 -10.35
C ASP A 563 -13.97 -29.25 -8.96
N ARG A 564 -12.91 -28.44 -8.93
CA ARG A 564 -12.30 -27.87 -7.73
C ARG A 564 -11.56 -26.59 -8.08
N ARG A 565 -11.60 -25.65 -7.14
CA ARG A 565 -10.77 -24.44 -7.13
C ARG A 565 -9.34 -24.77 -6.71
N LEU A 566 -8.36 -24.25 -7.43
CA LEU A 566 -6.92 -24.35 -7.14
C LEU A 566 -6.40 -23.15 -6.35
N THR A 567 -6.97 -21.95 -6.54
CA THR A 567 -6.57 -20.76 -5.78
C THR A 567 -7.22 -20.72 -4.40
N ASP A 568 -6.44 -20.33 -3.41
CA ASP A 568 -6.90 -20.02 -2.06
C ASP A 568 -6.67 -18.53 -1.77
N PRO A 569 -7.72 -17.68 -1.82
CA PRO A 569 -7.61 -16.25 -1.57
C PRO A 569 -7.20 -15.92 -0.13
N ALA A 570 -7.43 -16.83 0.82
CA ALA A 570 -7.11 -16.65 2.23
C ALA A 570 -5.66 -17.08 2.55
N ARG A 571 -4.91 -17.58 1.57
CA ARG A 571 -3.53 -18.00 1.77
C ARG A 571 -2.63 -16.79 2.00
N VAL A 572 -2.10 -16.71 3.21
CA VAL A 572 -1.10 -15.71 3.63
C VAL A 572 0.06 -15.69 2.61
N GLN A 573 0.50 -14.49 2.25
CA GLN A 573 1.68 -14.25 1.40
C GLN A 573 2.92 -14.83 2.11
N ASP A 574 3.28 -16.06 1.75
CA ASP A 574 4.48 -16.73 2.26
C ASP A 574 5.72 -16.09 1.62
N THR A 575 6.57 -15.46 2.42
CA THR A 575 7.83 -14.87 1.94
C THR A 575 8.94 -15.91 1.76
N ASP A 576 8.75 -17.15 2.21
CA ASP A 576 9.77 -18.21 2.17
C ASP A 576 9.73 -19.02 0.85
N ILE A 577 9.21 -18.44 -0.23
CA ILE A 577 9.14 -19.10 -1.54
C ILE A 577 10.53 -19.07 -2.19
N VAL A 578 11.07 -20.27 -2.46
CA VAL A 578 12.32 -20.45 -3.19
C VAL A 578 12.02 -21.16 -4.52
N LEU A 579 12.45 -20.57 -5.63
CA LEU A 579 12.46 -21.21 -6.93
C LEU A 579 13.89 -21.53 -7.35
N ASN A 580 14.08 -22.57 -8.15
CA ASN A 580 15.34 -22.82 -8.81
C ASN A 580 15.26 -22.33 -10.25
N ALA A 581 16.28 -21.63 -10.70
CA ALA A 581 16.33 -21.05 -12.04
C ALA A 581 17.71 -21.17 -12.69
N ASP A 582 17.71 -21.22 -14.02
CA ASP A 582 18.91 -21.21 -14.84
C ASP A 582 19.27 -19.75 -15.17
N LEU A 583 20.37 -19.24 -14.61
CA LEU A 583 20.90 -17.91 -14.94
C LEU A 583 21.75 -17.92 -16.21
N TYR A 584 21.97 -19.09 -16.80
CA TYR A 584 22.89 -19.31 -17.90
C TYR A 584 22.22 -20.15 -19.02
N GLY A 585 20.92 -19.95 -19.22
CA GLY A 585 20.15 -20.61 -20.26
C GLY A 585 20.55 -20.20 -21.68
N PRO A 586 20.04 -20.92 -22.70
CA PRO A 586 20.42 -20.71 -24.10
C PRO A 586 19.90 -19.39 -24.67
N GLN A 587 18.87 -18.80 -24.08
CA GLN A 587 18.24 -17.54 -24.49
C GLN A 587 17.97 -16.67 -23.26
N VAL A 588 18.09 -15.35 -23.40
CA VAL A 588 17.82 -14.43 -22.26
C VAL A 588 16.37 -14.56 -21.79
N ALA A 589 15.43 -14.72 -22.72
CA ALA A 589 14.00 -14.89 -22.42
C ALA A 589 13.67 -16.10 -21.53
N THR A 590 14.55 -17.10 -21.46
CA THR A 590 14.35 -18.29 -20.59
C THR A 590 15.00 -18.14 -19.21
N ASN A 591 15.76 -17.08 -18.99
CA ASN A 591 16.44 -16.84 -17.72
C ASN A 591 15.58 -15.89 -16.86
N PRO A 592 15.77 -15.84 -15.53
CA PRO A 592 15.09 -14.87 -14.68
C PRO A 592 15.39 -13.43 -15.11
N PRO A 593 14.42 -12.50 -15.04
CA PRO A 593 14.58 -11.13 -15.49
C PRO A 593 15.55 -10.34 -14.59
N ALA A 594 16.07 -9.24 -15.11
CA ALA A 594 16.78 -8.27 -14.29
C ALA A 594 15.89 -7.77 -13.15
N GLY A 595 16.48 -7.58 -11.97
CA GLY A 595 15.78 -7.33 -10.71
C GLY A 595 15.50 -8.58 -9.89
N THR A 596 15.73 -9.79 -10.41
CA THR A 596 15.54 -11.03 -9.63
C THR A 596 16.53 -11.13 -8.47
N CYS A 597 16.04 -11.53 -7.30
CA CYS A 597 16.85 -11.68 -6.10
C CYS A 597 17.32 -13.13 -5.89
N VAL A 598 18.63 -13.30 -5.66
CA VAL A 598 19.35 -14.55 -5.48
C VAL A 598 19.50 -14.83 -3.99
N GLN A 599 19.02 -15.98 -3.54
CA GLN A 599 18.91 -16.31 -2.12
C GLN A 599 20.27 -16.33 -1.41
N ASP A 600 21.22 -17.11 -1.91
CA ASP A 600 22.50 -17.30 -1.24
C ASP A 600 23.66 -17.47 -2.23
N LYS A 601 24.83 -16.95 -1.83
CA LYS A 601 26.07 -16.97 -2.61
C LYS A 601 26.55 -18.39 -2.87
N ALA A 602 26.43 -19.29 -1.89
CA ALA A 602 27.01 -20.62 -1.97
C ALA A 602 26.35 -21.45 -3.07
N ASN A 603 25.02 -21.41 -3.16
CA ASN A 603 24.27 -22.02 -4.24
C ASN A 603 24.56 -21.36 -5.59
N PHE A 604 24.56 -20.02 -5.65
CA PHE A 604 24.91 -19.28 -6.88
C PHE A 604 26.28 -19.68 -7.46
N GLN A 605 27.29 -19.81 -6.60
CA GLN A 605 28.64 -20.19 -7.01
C GLN A 605 28.77 -21.68 -7.33
N ALA A 606 27.91 -22.53 -6.76
CA ALA A 606 27.95 -23.96 -6.98
C ALA A 606 27.42 -24.36 -8.36
N ASP A 607 26.29 -23.78 -8.78
CA ASP A 607 25.66 -24.13 -10.06
C ASP A 607 24.80 -22.98 -10.60
N VAL A 608 25.31 -22.30 -11.62
CA VAL A 608 24.62 -21.18 -12.30
C VAL A 608 23.41 -21.62 -13.11
N HIS A 609 23.24 -22.93 -13.35
CA HIS A 609 22.06 -23.50 -14.00
C HIS A 609 20.95 -23.87 -13.01
N ASN A 610 21.22 -23.79 -11.70
CA ASN A 610 20.30 -24.20 -10.65
C ASN A 610 20.38 -23.25 -9.44
N VAL A 611 20.15 -21.97 -9.72
CA VAL A 611 20.25 -20.89 -8.75
C VAL A 611 18.92 -20.70 -8.02
N ARG A 612 18.99 -20.60 -6.70
CA ARG A 612 17.87 -20.31 -5.82
C ARG A 612 17.54 -18.83 -5.89
N ILE A 613 16.36 -18.53 -6.40
CA ILE A 613 15.80 -17.19 -6.48
C ILE A 613 14.60 -17.08 -5.53
N VAL A 614 14.40 -15.89 -5.00
CA VAL A 614 13.37 -15.58 -4.01
C VAL A 614 12.68 -14.25 -4.36
N PRO A 615 11.46 -13.98 -3.84
CA PRO A 615 10.91 -12.63 -3.84
C PRO A 615 11.90 -11.69 -3.14
N CYS A 616 12.07 -10.48 -3.65
CA CYS A 616 13.06 -9.55 -3.11
C CYS A 616 12.73 -9.05 -1.69
N GLN A 617 11.47 -9.21 -1.24
CA GLN A 617 11.08 -8.98 0.16
C GLN A 617 11.60 -10.08 1.11
N ALA A 618 12.02 -11.23 0.58
CA ALA A 618 12.63 -12.29 1.36
C ALA A 618 14.14 -12.03 1.56
N SER A 619 14.74 -12.75 2.51
CA SER A 619 16.18 -12.66 2.73
C SER A 619 16.95 -13.13 1.48
N HIS A 620 17.80 -12.28 0.93
CA HIS A 620 18.58 -12.59 -0.27
C HIS A 620 19.99 -11.98 -0.22
N TRP A 621 20.93 -12.62 -0.91
CA TRP A 621 22.34 -12.22 -0.97
C TRP A 621 22.64 -11.26 -2.12
N GLY A 622 22.03 -11.50 -3.28
CA GLY A 622 22.40 -10.80 -4.51
C GLY A 622 21.19 -10.44 -5.36
N GLN A 623 21.38 -9.51 -6.29
CA GLN A 623 20.37 -9.09 -7.25
C GLN A 623 20.94 -9.15 -8.67
N LEU A 624 20.18 -9.77 -9.57
CA LEU A 624 20.51 -9.86 -10.98
C LEU A 624 20.29 -8.50 -11.66
N LEU A 625 21.33 -7.94 -12.26
CA LEU A 625 21.31 -6.66 -12.99
C LEU A 625 20.85 -6.82 -14.43
N GLY A 626 20.94 -8.04 -14.98
CA GLY A 626 20.50 -8.38 -16.33
C GLY A 626 21.57 -9.12 -17.14
N TYR A 627 21.33 -9.18 -18.45
CA TYR A 627 22.14 -9.96 -19.40
C TYR A 627 22.68 -9.10 -20.56
N PRO A 628 23.67 -8.21 -20.31
CA PRO A 628 24.24 -7.42 -21.39
C PRO A 628 24.89 -8.31 -22.46
N MET A 629 24.67 -7.93 -23.72
CA MET A 629 25.31 -8.56 -24.88
C MET A 629 26.81 -8.28 -24.86
N LEU A 630 27.61 -9.33 -24.98
CA LEU A 630 29.07 -9.31 -25.11
C LEU A 630 29.50 -9.22 -26.57
N PHE A 631 28.93 -10.09 -27.41
CA PHE A 631 29.33 -10.24 -28.80
C PHE A 631 28.10 -10.47 -29.68
N PRO A 632 28.03 -9.87 -30.87
CA PRO A 632 26.94 -10.10 -31.80
C PRO A 632 26.93 -11.55 -32.29
N GLU A 633 25.79 -11.96 -32.84
CA GLU A 633 25.62 -13.27 -33.47
C GLU A 633 26.69 -13.52 -34.55
N GLY A 634 27.20 -14.75 -34.64
CA GLY A 634 28.23 -15.13 -35.62
C GLY A 634 29.66 -14.76 -35.24
N THR A 635 29.89 -14.11 -34.10
CA THR A 635 31.25 -13.80 -33.62
C THR A 635 32.02 -15.09 -33.32
N ALA A 636 33.19 -15.25 -33.95
CA ALA A 636 34.10 -16.36 -33.68
C ALA A 636 34.65 -16.28 -32.24
N TYR A 637 34.96 -17.44 -31.63
CA TYR A 637 35.40 -17.48 -30.25
C TYR A 637 36.69 -16.65 -30.03
N PRO A 638 36.65 -15.60 -29.20
CA PRO A 638 37.79 -14.69 -29.03
C PRO A 638 38.81 -15.19 -27.98
N GLY A 639 38.54 -16.31 -27.33
CA GLY A 639 39.36 -16.87 -26.24
C GLY A 639 38.85 -16.46 -24.85
N ASP A 640 39.12 -17.31 -23.85
CA ASP A 640 38.59 -17.21 -22.48
C ASP A 640 38.89 -15.84 -21.83
N ASP A 641 40.10 -15.32 -22.03
CA ASP A 641 40.52 -14.04 -21.43
C ASP A 641 39.77 -12.85 -22.03
N ALA A 642 39.53 -12.88 -23.34
CA ALA A 642 38.77 -11.84 -24.02
C ALA A 642 37.29 -11.86 -23.58
N VAL A 643 36.70 -13.05 -23.43
CA VAL A 643 35.33 -13.21 -22.94
C VAL A 643 35.20 -12.71 -21.50
N ARG A 644 36.10 -13.13 -20.59
CA ARG A 644 36.10 -12.69 -19.19
C ARG A 644 36.28 -11.18 -19.05
N THR A 645 37.23 -10.61 -19.79
CA THR A 645 37.48 -9.16 -19.77
C THR A 645 36.27 -8.37 -20.28
N ALA A 646 35.63 -8.84 -21.36
CA ALA A 646 34.42 -8.22 -21.89
C ALA A 646 33.27 -8.30 -20.88
N ALA A 647 33.08 -9.46 -20.24
CA ALA A 647 32.04 -9.67 -19.24
C ALA A 647 32.21 -8.77 -18.01
N ASP A 648 33.42 -8.71 -17.46
CA ASP A 648 33.74 -7.82 -16.33
C ASP A 648 33.48 -6.36 -16.69
N GLN A 649 33.90 -5.93 -17.88
CA GLN A 649 33.70 -4.57 -18.33
C GLN A 649 32.22 -4.20 -18.42
N VAL A 650 31.38 -5.05 -19.04
CA VAL A 650 29.95 -4.74 -19.19
C VAL A 650 29.21 -4.81 -17.86
N CYS A 651 29.50 -5.78 -16.99
CA CYS A 651 28.85 -5.88 -15.69
C CYS A 651 29.23 -4.72 -14.76
N ARG A 652 30.49 -4.28 -14.79
CA ARG A 652 30.91 -3.08 -14.05
C ARG A 652 30.15 -1.83 -14.50
N LEU A 653 29.84 -1.71 -15.79
CA LEU A 653 29.08 -0.57 -16.34
C LEU A 653 27.57 -0.65 -16.03
N GLN A 654 27.05 -1.81 -15.63
CA GLN A 654 25.66 -1.96 -15.19
C GLN A 654 25.44 -1.41 -13.78
N MET A 655 26.43 -1.50 -12.89
CA MET A 655 26.30 -1.13 -11.46
C MET A 655 25.68 0.27 -11.25
N PRO A 656 26.18 1.36 -11.87
CA PRO A 656 25.64 2.70 -11.62
C PRO A 656 24.23 2.89 -12.18
N GLN A 657 23.84 2.15 -13.22
CA GLN A 657 22.49 2.23 -13.81
C GLN A 657 21.42 1.70 -12.85
N TRP A 658 21.83 0.81 -11.95
CA TRP A 658 21.01 0.28 -10.88
C TRP A 658 21.21 1.04 -9.56
N GLY A 659 21.91 2.17 -9.55
CA GLY A 659 22.18 2.93 -8.33
C GLY A 659 23.23 2.30 -7.40
N TYR A 660 23.87 1.20 -7.79
CA TYR A 660 24.97 0.60 -7.03
C TYR A 660 26.26 1.41 -7.25
N ASN A 661 26.50 2.35 -6.33
CA ASN A 661 27.64 3.26 -6.37
C ASN A 661 28.57 3.03 -5.18
N GLY A 662 29.88 3.27 -5.40
CA GLY A 662 30.90 3.17 -4.34
C GLY A 662 31.37 1.74 -4.04
N ASP A 663 32.24 1.62 -3.03
CA ASP A 663 32.91 0.36 -2.65
C ASP A 663 32.03 -0.57 -1.79
N ALA A 664 30.81 -0.15 -1.48
CA ALA A 664 29.85 -0.92 -0.69
C ALA A 664 29.30 -2.15 -1.42
N PHE A 665 29.37 -2.17 -2.76
CA PHE A 665 28.83 -3.24 -3.58
C PHE A 665 29.90 -3.94 -4.41
N ARG A 666 29.67 -5.23 -4.69
CA ARG A 666 30.47 -6.06 -5.59
C ARG A 666 29.58 -6.58 -6.71
N TYR A 667 30.15 -6.71 -7.91
CA TYR A 667 29.50 -7.42 -9.02
C TYR A 667 30.15 -8.77 -9.29
N TYR A 668 29.38 -9.67 -9.89
CA TYR A 668 29.78 -10.98 -10.36
C TYR A 668 29.34 -11.11 -11.82
N ALA A 669 30.32 -11.34 -12.71
CA ALA A 669 30.05 -11.65 -14.10
C ALA A 669 29.96 -13.18 -14.29
N LEU A 670 29.00 -13.62 -15.09
CA LEU A 670 28.82 -15.00 -15.53
C LEU A 670 29.22 -15.14 -17.02
N PRO A 671 30.53 -15.09 -17.33
CA PRO A 671 31.00 -15.14 -18.70
C PRO A 671 30.66 -16.49 -19.33
N PRO A 672 30.25 -16.51 -20.60
CA PRO A 672 29.97 -17.77 -21.26
C PRO A 672 31.23 -18.60 -21.52
N GLY A 673 31.15 -19.90 -21.30
CA GLY A 673 32.25 -20.83 -21.58
C GLY A 673 32.44 -21.09 -23.08
N PRO A 674 33.60 -21.66 -23.49
CA PRO A 674 33.92 -21.94 -24.89
C PRO A 674 32.92 -22.88 -25.55
N GLU A 675 32.25 -23.74 -24.77
CA GLU A 675 31.21 -24.64 -25.25
C GLU A 675 30.05 -23.93 -25.94
N ARG A 676 29.79 -22.66 -25.61
CA ARG A 676 28.77 -21.86 -26.27
C ARG A 676 29.06 -21.56 -27.74
N TRP A 677 30.31 -21.71 -28.17
CA TRP A 677 30.75 -21.55 -29.56
C TRP A 677 30.86 -22.87 -30.34
N ASN A 678 30.59 -24.01 -29.71
CA ASN A 678 30.66 -25.32 -30.36
C ASN A 678 29.42 -25.65 -31.23
N GLY A 679 28.43 -24.75 -31.28
CA GLY A 679 27.17 -24.92 -31.99
C GLY A 679 26.79 -23.70 -32.85
N PRO A 680 25.58 -23.70 -33.44
CA PRO A 680 25.07 -22.52 -34.12
C PRO A 680 25.05 -21.33 -33.15
N SER A 681 25.44 -20.15 -33.66
CA SER A 681 25.44 -18.95 -32.84
C SER A 681 24.05 -18.69 -32.24
N PRO A 682 23.97 -18.31 -30.97
CA PRO A 682 22.71 -18.02 -30.31
C PRO A 682 22.06 -16.81 -30.97
N LYS A 683 20.77 -16.92 -31.27
CA LYS A 683 19.97 -15.79 -31.75
C LYS A 683 20.00 -14.69 -30.71
N GLY A 684 20.34 -13.46 -31.13
CA GLY A 684 20.53 -12.33 -30.22
C GLY A 684 21.95 -12.19 -29.66
N GLY A 685 22.88 -13.08 -30.03
CA GLY A 685 24.30 -12.98 -29.68
C GLY A 685 24.68 -13.63 -28.36
N TYR A 686 25.94 -13.42 -27.97
CA TYR A 686 26.52 -13.92 -26.74
C TYR A 686 26.33 -12.89 -25.62
N PHE A 687 25.88 -13.32 -24.44
CA PHE A 687 25.61 -12.47 -23.29
C PHE A 687 26.29 -13.00 -22.02
N THR A 688 26.41 -12.15 -21.01
CA THR A 688 26.84 -12.53 -19.65
C THR A 688 25.71 -12.22 -18.68
N GLY A 689 25.53 -13.03 -17.64
CA GLY A 689 24.74 -12.60 -16.48
C GLY A 689 25.56 -11.65 -15.60
N CYS A 690 24.94 -10.64 -15.02
CA CYS A 690 25.57 -9.73 -14.06
C CYS A 690 24.78 -9.74 -12.75
N VAL A 691 25.40 -10.09 -11.63
CA VAL A 691 24.78 -10.07 -10.29
C VAL A 691 25.51 -9.07 -9.40
N ALA A 692 24.79 -8.24 -8.66
CA ALA A 692 25.35 -7.41 -7.60
C ALA A 692 25.07 -8.01 -6.22
N SER A 693 25.97 -7.79 -5.26
CA SER A 693 25.76 -8.03 -3.84
C SER A 693 26.43 -6.92 -3.04
N TRP A 694 26.20 -6.88 -1.73
CA TRP A 694 27.07 -6.15 -0.81
C TRP A 694 28.50 -6.71 -0.83
N ALA A 695 29.49 -5.85 -0.65
CA ALA A 695 30.90 -6.19 -0.77
C ALA A 695 31.40 -7.16 0.31
N ASP A 696 30.75 -7.15 1.48
CA ASP A 696 30.94 -8.04 2.63
C ASP A 696 30.06 -9.31 2.58
N ASP A 697 29.29 -9.49 1.49
CA ASP A 697 28.43 -10.64 1.22
C ASP A 697 27.29 -10.87 2.24
N HIS A 698 26.87 -9.86 2.99
CA HIS A 698 25.70 -10.01 3.88
C HIS A 698 24.39 -10.10 3.07
N SER A 699 23.39 -10.76 3.66
CA SER A 699 22.04 -10.85 3.10
C SER A 699 21.14 -9.77 3.69
N VAL A 700 20.24 -9.21 2.89
CA VAL A 700 19.24 -8.22 3.33
C VAL A 700 17.84 -8.82 3.25
N THR A 701 16.91 -8.26 4.02
CA THR A 701 15.47 -8.61 4.01
C THR A 701 14.60 -7.44 3.53
N THR A 702 15.21 -6.42 2.94
CA THR A 702 14.55 -5.20 2.47
C THR A 702 14.62 -5.15 0.95
N GLY A 703 13.46 -5.05 0.30
CA GLY A 703 13.31 -4.68 -1.11
C GLY A 703 14.43 -5.08 -2.09
N TYR A 704 14.85 -4.14 -2.93
CA TYR A 704 16.03 -4.29 -3.78
C TYR A 704 17.28 -3.86 -3.00
N LEU A 705 18.46 -4.34 -3.38
CA LEU A 705 19.70 -4.06 -2.64
C LEU A 705 20.08 -2.56 -2.56
N ASN A 706 19.53 -1.73 -3.46
CA ASN A 706 19.80 -0.28 -3.57
C ASN A 706 18.77 0.60 -2.86
N LYS A 707 17.81 0.01 -2.13
CA LYS A 707 16.76 0.73 -1.42
C LYS A 707 17.04 0.83 0.07
#